data_AF-A0A9P4N8U5-F1
#
_entry.id   AF-A0A9P4N8U5-F1
#
_cell.length_a   1.000
_cell.length_b   1.000
_cell.length_c   1.000
_cell.angle_alpha   90.00
_cell.angle_beta   90.00
_cell.angle_gamma   90.00
#
_symmetry.space_group_name_H-M   'P 1'
#
loop_
_entity.id
_entity.type
_entity.pdbx_description
1 polymer ?
#
loop_
_entity_poly.entity_id
_entity_poly.type
_entity_poly.pdbx_seq_one_letter_code
_entity_poly.pdbx_strand_id
1 'polypeptide(L)'
;MVALSIFGVFLSTAYGANPSFARRFTERADALDVLDWIDPLIGSRNGGNVFSGATLPYGMAKAVADVDGENTGGFSTDGSRITGFSALHDSGTGGNPSLGNFPIFPQLCPEDDLNNCKYPITNRAVHYKDDSIKAEPGYFGVTLENGIKADMTVSEHVALFRFDFSGGIVTGNDTSLSPLIQLDLTDLWASRQNASITVEASEGSNSGQIRGNGTFLPSFGAGSYVLYFCLDISGGKVKDSGVWVNNRAGTEPKQLHVTRGFNLFYLQAGGFIRFQAPLNGPIYARMGLSFISTDKACSNAETEIPTPESQFDDMVANAKNAWRQKLAPITIEPGGVNDSMQISFWSGIYRTMISPQDYTGENPHWESNEPYFDSFYCIWDMWRVQLPFLTIVDPIIQSKLVRSLLDTYKHRGWLPDCMMSTCKGWTQGGSDADNVLADAYVKNLSGIDWELAYQAMVNDAENEPLEWSIQGRGGSASWKRLNYIPYLDFDPYGFGTNSRSISRTLEYSYNDFCLATLAKGLGKDTYTKYISRAGNWQNLFKADQKSTINGIDSGFTGFFQPKYLNGTWGYQDPIACSPLAGWCSLTSNPSETFESSCWEYMFFVPHDIHKVIELLGGPETFLRRLDFFHTSGLADIGNEPVFLTVYMPHYAGRPGLSSKRAHSYIPSRFNSTHPGLPGNDDSGAMASFTIFANIGLFPNPGQNVYFIIPPFFESVSIISPLTNKTATIRNLNFDNEYKRIYIQQAKLNGETYTKNWVGHEFFTEGWTLELTLGEEESEWGTKEEDLPPSLSTGSIEVGLLSPSKLEPNAPMQTTQTSLAKHRQLIFRHPAAPLQLHNPIVLRTLSSEKMPPPRLLSPILRSRTKFPAQYLRTIPPIRHASTEPGTPTVPWKTPHSITSWPPEPLIPPPKEGEILLERRPNRDLPPYVPKRPLSNPMSPAKTNYQLTQPSSVPPFIPKDVQRTFPIFVLVMGISVFAFFNYQKQESSVVTSTLYALRTNPLVREELGDEIYFASKYPWIRGEINQVHGRINISFWVKGTRRQGKVVLRCRRRGRGGYFVTQEWSLELEDGRVLQLYDPDGNAVDPFQDPLGE
;
A
#
# COMPACT_ATOMS: atom_id res chain seq x y z
N MET A 1 58.76 6.14 21.21
CA MET A 1 60.06 6.42 21.88
C MET A 1 60.00 5.89 23.31
N VAL A 2 61.14 5.45 23.81
CA VAL A 2 61.37 4.54 24.95
C VAL A 2 61.21 5.21 26.34
N ALA A 3 60.40 4.56 27.20
CA ALA A 3 60.47 4.23 28.64
C ALA A 3 61.16 5.12 29.73
N LEU A 4 60.73 4.80 30.98
CA LEU A 4 61.30 5.03 32.34
C LEU A 4 60.82 6.30 33.09
N SER A 5 60.50 6.36 34.40
CA SER A 5 60.50 5.45 35.58
C SER A 5 59.86 6.20 36.77
N ILE A 6 58.97 5.64 37.62
CA ILE A 6 59.15 4.94 38.93
C ILE A 6 59.98 5.71 40.00
N PHE A 7 59.40 6.04 41.18
CA PHE A 7 59.82 5.56 42.53
C PHE A 7 59.01 6.05 43.77
N GLY A 8 58.84 5.14 44.75
CA GLY A 8 58.65 5.34 46.23
C GLY A 8 57.21 5.10 46.78
N VAL A 9 56.78 4.01 47.45
CA VAL A 9 57.17 3.23 48.67
C VAL A 9 56.99 4.04 49.99
N PHE A 10 56.03 3.77 50.90
CA PHE A 10 56.11 2.78 52.02
C PHE A 10 54.82 2.62 52.90
N LEU A 11 54.65 1.40 53.47
CA LEU A 11 54.02 0.96 54.76
C LEU A 11 52.48 0.76 54.96
N SER A 12 52.07 -0.52 54.85
CA SER A 12 51.31 -1.39 55.80
C SER A 12 50.06 -0.95 56.58
N THR A 13 48.91 -1.63 56.40
CA THR A 13 48.35 -2.68 57.30
C THR A 13 46.92 -3.14 56.89
N ALA A 14 46.69 -4.46 57.02
CA ALA A 14 45.44 -5.19 57.31
C ALA A 14 44.22 -5.21 56.34
N TYR A 15 44.02 -6.41 55.76
CA TYR A 15 42.76 -7.17 55.59
C TYR A 15 41.49 -6.53 54.97
N GLY A 16 41.03 -7.15 53.88
CA GLY A 16 39.60 -7.30 53.56
C GLY A 16 39.15 -6.64 52.26
N ALA A 17 39.22 -7.38 51.15
CA ALA A 17 38.85 -6.97 49.80
C ALA A 17 37.38 -6.55 49.66
N ASN A 18 37.13 -5.52 48.85
CA ASN A 18 35.88 -5.36 48.11
C ASN A 18 36.19 -4.74 46.73
N PRO A 19 35.71 -5.33 45.61
CA PRO A 19 36.08 -4.90 44.26
C PRO A 19 35.21 -3.73 43.81
N SER A 20 35.67 -2.50 44.00
CA SER A 20 35.03 -1.29 43.46
C SER A 20 35.84 -0.63 42.34
N PHE A 21 36.82 -1.34 41.76
CA PHE A 21 37.68 -0.81 40.69
C PHE A 21 37.33 -1.29 39.27
N ALA A 22 36.11 -1.80 39.06
CA ALA A 22 35.56 -2.15 37.73
C ALA A 22 34.35 -1.29 37.35
N ARG A 23 34.29 -0.04 37.84
CA ARG A 23 33.21 0.91 37.53
C ARG A 23 33.78 2.31 37.36
N ARG A 24 34.63 2.49 36.33
CA ARG A 24 35.07 3.82 35.86
C ARG A 24 35.70 3.81 34.46
N PHE A 25 35.17 2.96 33.59
CA PHE A 25 35.36 3.03 32.13
C PHE A 25 34.01 3.03 31.41
N THR A 26 33.06 3.81 31.95
CA THR A 26 31.77 4.12 31.32
C THR A 26 31.51 5.62 31.42
N GLU A 27 32.48 6.40 30.95
CA GLU A 27 32.25 7.74 30.41
C GLU A 27 32.93 7.74 29.03
N ARG A 28 32.31 7.04 28.08
CA ARG A 28 32.43 7.41 26.67
C ARG A 28 31.66 8.72 26.54
N ALA A 29 32.28 9.73 25.95
CA ALA A 29 31.57 10.89 25.42
C ALA A 29 30.28 10.41 24.73
N ASP A 30 29.15 11.05 25.05
CA ASP A 30 27.80 10.65 24.65
C ASP A 30 27.77 10.15 23.20
N ALA A 31 27.67 8.83 23.02
CA ALA A 31 27.32 8.28 21.72
C ALA A 31 25.85 8.64 21.50
N LEU A 32 25.57 9.43 20.46
CA LEU A 32 24.21 9.75 20.02
C LEU A 32 23.37 8.45 19.97
N ASP A 33 22.15 8.52 20.48
CA ASP A 33 21.24 7.38 20.45
C ASP A 33 20.90 7.08 18.98
N VAL A 34 20.77 5.81 18.60
CA VAL A 34 20.39 5.44 17.24
C VAL A 34 19.05 6.06 16.83
N LEU A 35 18.16 6.27 17.81
CA LEU A 35 16.87 6.91 17.59
C LEU A 35 16.99 8.40 17.22
N ASP A 36 18.09 9.07 17.57
CA ASP A 36 18.32 10.48 17.22
C ASP A 36 18.56 10.65 15.70
N TRP A 37 18.84 9.56 14.99
CA TRP A 37 19.00 9.52 13.54
C TRP A 37 17.71 9.15 12.79
N ILE A 38 16.59 8.99 13.48
CA ILE A 38 15.33 8.58 12.85
C ILE A 38 14.40 9.77 12.74
N ASP A 39 14.01 10.08 11.50
CA ASP A 39 12.98 11.04 11.17
C ASP A 39 11.79 10.33 10.48
N PRO A 40 10.69 10.07 11.21
CA PRO A 40 9.47 9.48 10.65
C PRO A 40 8.76 10.36 9.60
N LEU A 41 9.17 11.62 9.40
CA LEU A 41 8.57 12.54 8.43
C LEU A 41 9.17 12.41 7.02
N ILE A 42 10.26 11.67 6.84
CA ILE A 42 10.85 11.42 5.51
C ILE A 42 9.89 10.56 4.69
N GLY A 43 9.32 11.14 3.64
CA GLY A 43 8.27 10.55 2.80
C GLY A 43 6.86 11.04 3.13
N SER A 44 6.69 11.92 4.13
CA SER A 44 5.38 12.49 4.50
C SER A 44 4.86 13.53 3.51
N ARG A 45 5.60 13.80 2.44
CA ARG A 45 5.25 14.75 1.38
C ARG A 45 5.72 14.25 0.03
N ASN A 46 5.12 14.78 -1.04
CA ASN A 46 5.47 14.46 -2.42
C ASN A 46 5.23 12.98 -2.73
N GLY A 47 4.22 12.40 -2.08
CA GLY A 47 3.69 11.10 -2.44
C GLY A 47 4.46 9.92 -1.90
N GLY A 48 5.31 10.09 -0.87
CA GLY A 48 5.76 8.88 -0.20
C GLY A 48 4.57 8.10 0.37
N ASN A 49 3.62 8.80 0.99
CA ASN A 49 2.50 8.19 1.73
C ASN A 49 2.95 7.41 2.99
N VAL A 50 4.12 7.74 3.57
CA VAL A 50 4.63 7.07 4.79
C VAL A 50 3.76 7.37 6.01
N PHE A 51 3.76 6.45 6.97
CA PHE A 51 3.20 6.70 8.30
C PHE A 51 4.22 7.44 9.18
N SER A 52 3.83 8.59 9.74
CA SER A 52 4.70 9.44 10.56
C SER A 52 4.37 9.44 12.06
N GLY A 53 3.44 8.60 12.50
CA GLY A 53 2.94 8.61 13.88
C GLY A 53 3.66 7.68 14.85
N ALA A 54 3.03 7.50 16.01
CA ALA A 54 3.48 6.56 17.03
C ALA A 54 3.08 5.11 16.66
N THR A 55 4.06 4.21 16.60
CA THR A 55 3.87 2.77 16.39
C THR A 55 4.96 2.00 17.15
N LEU A 56 4.64 0.78 17.60
CA LEU A 56 5.65 -0.25 17.92
C LEU A 56 6.18 -0.87 16.61
N PRO A 57 7.34 -1.54 16.60
CA PRO A 57 7.74 -2.38 15.48
C PRO A 57 6.65 -3.43 15.20
N TYR A 58 6.14 -3.47 13.97
CA TYR A 58 5.04 -4.33 13.51
C TYR A 58 3.72 -4.16 14.26
N GLY A 59 3.57 -3.15 15.13
CA GLY A 59 2.41 -3.01 16.01
C GLY A 59 1.12 -2.72 15.24
N MET A 60 -0.01 -3.21 15.75
CA MET A 60 -1.33 -2.96 15.19
C MET A 60 -1.77 -1.50 15.43
N ALA A 61 -1.65 -1.00 16.66
CA ALA A 61 -1.99 0.40 16.96
C ALA A 61 -0.96 1.36 16.35
N LYS A 62 -1.46 2.30 15.55
CA LYS A 62 -0.69 3.32 14.84
C LYS A 62 -1.37 4.68 14.98
N ALA A 63 -0.93 5.47 15.95
CA ALA A 63 -1.58 6.74 16.30
C ALA A 63 -0.91 7.95 15.63
N VAL A 64 -1.68 8.74 14.89
CA VAL A 64 -1.23 10.00 14.27
C VAL A 64 -2.39 11.00 14.15
N ALA A 65 -2.07 12.24 13.79
CA ALA A 65 -3.05 13.22 13.34
C ALA A 65 -3.45 12.98 11.88
N ASP A 66 -4.74 13.04 11.57
CA ASP A 66 -5.27 12.81 10.23
C ASP A 66 -5.44 14.14 9.48
N VAL A 67 -4.95 14.25 8.24
CA VAL A 67 -5.01 15.49 7.44
C VAL A 67 -5.93 15.42 6.22
N ASP A 68 -6.27 16.58 5.64
CA ASP A 68 -7.13 16.70 4.44
C ASP A 68 -6.38 16.91 3.10
N GLY A 69 -5.06 16.71 3.08
CA GLY A 69 -4.22 16.70 1.87
C GLY A 69 -3.63 15.31 1.60
N GLU A 70 -2.29 15.19 1.57
CA GLU A 70 -1.60 13.89 1.42
C GLU A 70 -1.84 13.00 2.68
N ASN A 71 -2.90 12.20 2.68
CA ASN A 71 -3.41 11.57 3.90
C ASN A 71 -3.34 10.05 3.92
N THR A 72 -2.70 9.42 2.95
CA THR A 72 -2.67 7.95 2.87
C THR A 72 -1.96 7.29 4.06
N GLY A 73 -0.95 7.93 4.63
CA GLY A 73 -0.29 7.55 5.89
C GLY A 73 -0.85 8.25 7.14
N GLY A 74 -2.01 8.90 7.03
CA GLY A 74 -2.63 9.69 8.09
C GLY A 74 -2.19 11.16 8.08
N PHE A 75 -0.88 11.43 8.18
CA PHE A 75 -0.31 12.78 8.32
C PHE A 75 0.71 13.14 7.23
N SER A 76 0.63 14.37 6.73
CA SER A 76 1.62 14.97 5.83
C SER A 76 2.05 16.36 6.28
N THR A 77 3.25 16.74 5.85
CA THR A 77 3.83 18.07 6.10
C THR A 77 3.64 19.03 4.92
N ASP A 78 2.53 18.88 4.19
CA ASP A 78 2.16 19.65 2.99
C ASP A 78 1.37 20.94 3.30
N GLY A 79 1.19 21.27 4.59
CA GLY A 79 0.45 22.45 5.05
C GLY A 79 -1.05 22.21 5.19
N SER A 80 -1.48 20.94 5.15
CA SER A 80 -2.88 20.53 5.30
C SER A 80 -3.46 20.86 6.68
N ARG A 81 -4.78 20.71 6.81
CA ARG A 81 -5.48 20.87 8.09
C ARG A 81 -5.66 19.52 8.75
N ILE A 82 -5.47 19.47 10.05
CA ILE A 82 -5.79 18.29 10.86
C ILE A 82 -7.31 18.21 10.99
N THR A 83 -7.85 17.05 10.63
CA THR A 83 -9.27 16.71 10.65
C THR A 83 -9.65 15.74 11.76
N GLY A 84 -8.67 15.06 12.35
CA GLY A 84 -8.87 13.98 13.31
C GLY A 84 -7.56 13.53 13.95
N PHE A 85 -7.67 12.67 14.94
CA PHE A 85 -6.58 11.86 15.47
C PHE A 85 -7.09 10.44 15.58
N SER A 86 -6.51 9.50 14.82
CA SER A 86 -6.97 8.12 14.77
C SER A 86 -5.85 7.13 15.13
N ALA A 87 -6.20 5.86 15.30
CA ALA A 87 -5.38 4.87 16.00
C ALA A 87 -4.91 3.69 15.12
N LEU A 88 -5.21 3.68 13.82
CA LEU A 88 -4.84 2.63 12.87
C LEU A 88 -4.51 3.22 11.51
N HIS A 89 -3.38 2.82 10.93
CA HIS A 89 -2.89 3.30 9.64
C HIS A 89 -2.03 2.23 8.97
N ASP A 90 -1.85 2.37 7.66
CA ASP A 90 -0.77 1.70 6.93
C ASP A 90 0.32 2.72 6.53
N SER A 91 1.45 2.23 6.03
CA SER A 91 2.58 3.07 5.63
C SER A 91 2.99 2.79 4.18
N GLY A 92 3.18 3.86 3.42
CA GLY A 92 3.71 3.82 2.06
C GLY A 92 2.71 3.37 1.02
N THR A 93 1.42 3.24 1.37
CA THR A 93 0.43 2.67 0.43
C THR A 93 0.07 3.64 -0.69
N GLY A 94 -0.19 3.15 -1.91
CA GLY A 94 -0.80 3.92 -2.99
C GLY A 94 -2.34 3.91 -2.96
N GLY A 95 -2.98 4.88 -3.62
CA GLY A 95 -4.43 4.86 -3.82
C GLY A 95 -5.23 5.56 -2.71
N ASN A 96 -6.35 4.96 -2.28
CA ASN A 96 -7.19 5.53 -1.22
C ASN A 96 -6.55 5.29 0.16
N PRO A 97 -6.75 6.19 1.14
CA PRO A 97 -6.24 5.98 2.49
C PRO A 97 -6.70 4.66 3.09
N SER A 98 -5.77 3.92 3.69
CA SER A 98 -6.07 2.71 4.43
C SER A 98 -6.33 3.03 5.89
N LEU A 99 -7.36 2.42 6.47
CA LEU A 99 -7.71 2.57 7.89
C LEU A 99 -8.06 4.03 8.25
N GLY A 100 -7.43 4.61 9.27
CA GLY A 100 -7.79 5.91 9.85
C GLY A 100 -9.17 5.92 10.51
N ASN A 101 -9.55 4.78 11.10
CA ASN A 101 -10.88 4.57 11.68
C ASN A 101 -11.04 5.27 13.02
N PHE A 102 -12.28 5.68 13.32
CA PHE A 102 -12.71 6.26 14.60
C PHE A 102 -11.93 7.50 15.06
N PRO A 103 -11.68 8.50 14.20
CA PRO A 103 -10.90 9.66 14.60
C PRO A 103 -11.58 10.44 15.72
N ILE A 104 -10.79 10.82 16.72
CA ILE A 104 -11.21 11.73 17.78
C ILE A 104 -10.75 13.15 17.47
N PHE A 105 -11.45 14.15 17.99
CA PHE A 105 -11.07 15.55 17.79
C PHE A 105 -11.32 16.40 19.04
N PRO A 106 -10.30 17.10 19.56
CA PRO A 106 -10.43 18.05 20.66
C PRO A 106 -10.90 19.42 20.16
N GLN A 107 -11.86 20.03 20.84
CA GLN A 107 -12.30 21.40 20.50
C GLN A 107 -12.89 22.15 21.68
N LEU A 108 -12.97 23.47 21.52
CA LEU A 108 -13.70 24.40 22.39
C LEU A 108 -14.87 24.97 21.60
N CYS A 109 -16.07 24.86 22.16
CA CYS A 109 -17.29 25.31 21.48
C CYS A 109 -17.57 26.78 21.82
N PRO A 110 -17.77 27.66 20.82
CA PRO A 110 -18.07 29.08 21.06
C PRO A 110 -19.29 29.26 21.98
N GLU A 111 -19.19 30.22 22.91
CA GLU A 111 -20.22 30.54 23.91
C GLU A 111 -20.56 29.36 24.85
N ASP A 112 -19.73 28.31 24.85
CA ASP A 112 -19.99 27.05 25.54
C ASP A 112 -21.35 26.41 25.16
N ASP A 113 -21.82 26.69 23.93
CA ASP A 113 -23.02 26.10 23.34
C ASP A 113 -22.63 24.91 22.45
N LEU A 114 -23.23 23.75 22.74
CA LEU A 114 -23.06 22.52 21.99
C LEU A 114 -23.41 22.68 20.50
N ASN A 115 -24.39 23.54 20.18
CA ASN A 115 -24.82 23.80 18.82
C ASN A 115 -23.80 24.61 18.00
N ASN A 116 -22.84 25.26 18.66
CA ASN A 116 -21.79 26.05 18.03
C ASN A 116 -20.50 25.23 17.82
N CYS A 117 -20.41 24.01 18.34
CA CYS A 117 -19.30 23.10 18.04
C CYS A 117 -19.25 22.74 16.55
N LYS A 118 -18.06 22.40 16.06
CA LYS A 118 -17.86 21.99 14.66
C LYS A 118 -17.72 20.47 14.61
N TYR A 119 -18.79 19.80 14.19
CA TYR A 119 -18.82 18.34 14.07
C TYR A 119 -18.29 17.82 12.73
N PRO A 120 -18.74 18.31 11.55
CA PRO A 120 -18.30 17.75 10.29
C PRO A 120 -16.79 17.89 10.05
N ILE A 121 -16.18 16.90 9.38
CA ILE A 121 -14.74 16.82 9.06
C ILE A 121 -14.24 18.14 8.47
N THR A 122 -14.90 18.65 7.44
CA THR A 122 -14.49 19.88 6.73
C THR A 122 -14.59 21.15 7.59
N ASN A 123 -15.53 21.16 8.55
CA ASN A 123 -15.80 22.32 9.39
C ASN A 123 -14.84 22.38 10.58
N ARG A 124 -14.53 21.22 11.17
CA ARG A 124 -13.65 21.12 12.33
C ARG A 124 -12.16 21.22 11.98
N ALA A 125 -11.81 20.97 10.72
CA ALA A 125 -10.44 20.98 10.24
C ALA A 125 -9.67 22.26 10.66
N VAL A 126 -8.53 22.09 11.31
CA VAL A 126 -7.69 23.18 11.83
C VAL A 126 -6.25 22.98 11.37
N HIS A 127 -5.60 24.03 10.86
CA HIS A 127 -4.17 23.97 10.55
C HIS A 127 -3.34 23.71 11.82
N TYR A 128 -2.21 23.06 11.66
CA TYR A 128 -1.25 22.88 12.74
C TYR A 128 -0.14 23.94 12.66
N LYS A 129 0.60 24.11 13.75
CA LYS A 129 1.81 24.94 13.77
C LYS A 129 2.98 24.09 13.28
N ASP A 130 3.56 24.43 12.14
CA ASP A 130 4.64 23.65 11.50
C ASP A 130 5.82 23.38 12.45
N ASP A 131 6.21 24.37 13.25
CA ASP A 131 7.32 24.29 14.21
C ASP A 131 7.01 23.46 15.46
N SER A 132 5.77 22.99 15.62
CA SER A 132 5.33 22.20 16.76
C SER A 132 5.32 20.69 16.51
N ILE A 133 5.50 20.26 15.26
CA ILE A 133 5.49 18.83 14.92
C ILE A 133 6.68 18.16 15.61
N LYS A 134 6.39 17.07 16.30
CA LYS A 134 7.40 16.21 16.89
C LYS A 134 7.04 14.75 16.61
N ALA A 135 7.73 14.14 15.65
CA ALA A 135 7.60 12.74 15.32
C ALA A 135 8.87 11.98 15.74
N GLU A 136 8.72 10.96 16.58
CA GLU A 136 9.80 10.12 17.07
C GLU A 136 9.33 8.66 17.11
N PRO A 137 10.21 7.66 17.06
CA PRO A 137 9.81 6.26 17.24
C PRO A 137 8.98 6.05 18.52
N GLY A 138 7.69 5.74 18.35
CA GLY A 138 6.74 5.51 19.45
C GLY A 138 6.06 6.76 20.02
N TYR A 139 6.25 7.94 19.46
CA TYR A 139 5.62 9.19 19.91
C TYR A 139 5.33 10.14 18.75
N PHE A 140 4.15 10.76 18.77
CA PHE A 140 3.82 11.87 17.88
C PHE A 140 3.17 13.01 18.66
N GLY A 141 3.58 14.24 18.38
CA GLY A 141 3.07 15.44 19.01
C GLY A 141 2.87 16.57 18.00
N VAL A 142 1.80 17.33 18.16
CA VAL A 142 1.49 18.49 17.30
C VAL A 142 0.63 19.51 18.04
N THR A 143 0.80 20.79 17.73
CA THR A 143 -0.06 21.88 18.23
C THR A 143 -0.94 22.42 17.12
N LEU A 144 -2.24 22.45 17.36
CA LEU A 144 -3.20 23.09 16.47
C LEU A 144 -3.05 24.62 16.52
N GLU A 145 -3.38 25.32 15.44
CA GLU A 145 -3.35 26.80 15.40
C GLU A 145 -4.27 27.45 16.43
N ASN A 146 -5.35 26.76 16.82
CA ASN A 146 -6.23 27.18 17.91
C ASN A 146 -5.61 27.02 19.32
N GLY A 147 -4.37 26.51 19.40
CA GLY A 147 -3.57 26.42 20.62
C GLY A 147 -3.70 25.13 21.42
N ILE A 148 -4.59 24.21 21.04
CA ILE A 148 -4.68 22.88 21.66
C ILE A 148 -3.47 22.04 21.24
N LYS A 149 -2.80 21.42 22.21
CA LYS A 149 -1.71 20.47 21.95
C LYS A 149 -2.23 19.04 22.01
N ALA A 150 -1.75 18.20 21.11
CA ALA A 150 -2.06 16.78 21.06
C ALA A 150 -0.76 15.99 21.08
N ASP A 151 -0.64 15.07 22.05
CA ASP A 151 0.41 14.06 22.11
C ASP A 151 -0.21 12.68 21.98
N MET A 152 0.49 11.72 21.37
CA MET A 152 0.04 10.33 21.30
C MET A 152 1.19 9.34 21.34
N THR A 153 0.89 8.18 21.91
CA THR A 153 1.75 6.99 21.98
C THR A 153 0.88 5.73 21.93
N VAL A 154 1.48 4.54 21.88
CA VAL A 154 0.77 3.28 21.62
C VAL A 154 1.32 2.12 22.45
N SER A 155 0.47 1.12 22.68
CA SER A 155 0.85 -0.27 22.96
C SER A 155 0.54 -1.14 21.74
N GLU A 156 0.35 -2.46 21.89
CA GLU A 156 0.10 -3.35 20.74
C GLU A 156 -1.25 -3.07 20.08
N HIS A 157 -2.33 -2.96 20.88
CA HIS A 157 -3.71 -2.81 20.37
C HIS A 157 -4.39 -1.51 20.81
N VAL A 158 -3.67 -0.62 21.50
CA VAL A 158 -4.25 0.55 22.17
C VAL A 158 -3.45 1.80 21.83
N ALA A 159 -4.16 2.87 21.46
CA ALA A 159 -3.59 4.21 21.33
C ALA A 159 -3.95 5.05 22.57
N LEU A 160 -2.99 5.84 23.05
CA LEU A 160 -3.20 6.80 24.14
C LEU A 160 -2.92 8.21 23.63
N PHE A 161 -3.96 9.05 23.65
CA PHE A 161 -3.89 10.46 23.30
C PHE A 161 -3.94 11.33 24.55
N ARG A 162 -3.21 12.45 24.54
CA ARG A 162 -3.20 13.46 25.61
C ARG A 162 -3.42 14.83 24.98
N PHE A 163 -4.49 15.50 25.38
CA PHE A 163 -4.88 16.82 24.86
C PHE A 163 -4.74 17.89 25.94
N ASP A 164 -3.88 18.87 25.70
CA ASP A 164 -3.68 20.03 26.56
C ASP A 164 -4.41 21.26 26.00
N PHE A 165 -5.41 21.73 26.74
CA PHE A 165 -6.25 22.88 26.41
C PHE A 165 -5.73 24.21 27.00
N SER A 166 -4.62 24.21 27.73
CA SER A 166 -4.09 25.41 28.40
C SER A 166 -3.72 26.54 27.42
N GLY A 167 -3.37 26.20 26.19
CA GLY A 167 -3.10 27.15 25.10
C GLY A 167 -4.32 27.52 24.25
N GLY A 168 -5.50 26.93 24.51
CA GLY A 168 -6.70 27.07 23.69
C GLY A 168 -7.18 28.52 23.61
N ILE A 169 -7.33 29.04 22.38
CA ILE A 169 -7.78 30.41 22.14
C ILE A 169 -9.31 30.50 22.31
N VAL A 170 -9.77 31.29 23.28
CA VAL A 170 -11.18 31.63 23.49
C VAL A 170 -11.49 32.93 22.74
N THR A 171 -12.51 32.93 21.88
CA THR A 171 -12.98 34.15 21.21
C THR A 171 -14.27 34.62 21.90
N GLY A 172 -14.23 35.75 22.62
CA GLY A 172 -15.39 36.29 23.33
C GLY A 172 -15.05 36.93 24.68
N ASN A 173 -16.07 37.44 25.37
CA ASN A 173 -15.97 38.16 26.65
C ASN A 173 -16.16 37.26 27.90
N ASP A 174 -16.16 35.94 27.78
CA ASP A 174 -16.49 35.03 28.89
C ASP A 174 -15.39 34.00 29.19
N THR A 175 -15.49 33.51 30.42
CA THR A 175 -14.78 32.46 31.18
C THR A 175 -14.29 31.22 30.40
N SER A 176 -13.42 30.43 31.04
CA SER A 176 -12.85 29.20 30.49
C SER A 176 -13.92 28.29 29.86
N LEU A 177 -13.85 28.09 28.54
CA LEU A 177 -14.80 27.23 27.80
C LEU A 177 -14.62 25.76 28.19
N SER A 178 -15.73 25.02 28.24
CA SER A 178 -15.74 23.58 28.55
C SER A 178 -15.12 22.76 27.39
N PRO A 179 -14.04 22.00 27.62
CA PRO A 179 -13.40 21.19 26.59
C PRO A 179 -14.28 20.03 26.13
N LEU A 180 -14.31 19.79 24.82
CA LEU A 180 -15.07 18.69 24.21
C LEU A 180 -14.13 17.80 23.41
N ILE A 181 -14.24 16.49 23.64
CA ILE A 181 -13.67 15.47 22.75
C ILE A 181 -14.84 14.80 22.02
N GLN A 182 -14.79 14.82 20.69
CA GLN A 182 -15.70 14.05 19.86
C GLN A 182 -14.99 12.84 19.27
N LEU A 183 -15.75 11.78 18.98
CA LEU A 183 -15.38 10.67 18.12
C LEU A 183 -16.26 10.70 16.88
N ASP A 184 -15.68 10.47 15.71
CA ASP A 184 -16.37 10.35 14.43
C ASP A 184 -16.34 8.89 13.97
N LEU A 185 -17.46 8.39 13.43
CA LEU A 185 -17.53 7.04 12.87
C LEU A 185 -16.99 6.95 11.43
N THR A 186 -16.60 8.09 10.85
CA THR A 186 -16.03 8.20 9.50
C THR A 186 -14.54 7.91 9.53
N ASP A 187 -14.11 6.90 8.77
CA ASP A 187 -12.72 6.61 8.47
C ASP A 187 -12.13 7.60 7.46
N LEU A 188 -10.81 7.60 7.31
CA LEU A 188 -10.09 8.60 6.52
C LEU A 188 -10.46 8.59 5.02
N TRP A 189 -10.79 7.42 4.47
CA TRP A 189 -11.31 7.28 3.11
C TRP A 189 -12.81 7.59 2.97
N ALA A 190 -13.52 7.79 4.08
CA ALA A 190 -15.00 7.80 4.13
C ALA A 190 -15.63 6.54 3.52
N SER A 191 -15.01 5.38 3.80
CA SER A 191 -15.42 4.08 3.29
C SER A 191 -16.51 3.40 4.11
N ARG A 192 -16.82 3.88 5.31
CA ARG A 192 -17.84 3.30 6.21
C ARG A 192 -19.13 2.89 5.48
N GLN A 193 -19.53 1.65 5.69
CA GLN A 193 -20.81 1.08 5.25
C GLN A 193 -21.86 1.24 6.34
N ASN A 194 -21.58 0.77 7.55
CA ASN A 194 -22.47 0.85 8.71
C ASN A 194 -21.63 1.10 9.96
N ALA A 195 -22.19 1.73 10.98
CA ALA A 195 -21.54 1.83 12.28
C ALA A 195 -22.55 2.00 13.41
N SER A 196 -22.15 1.63 14.61
CA SER A 196 -22.89 1.90 15.84
C SER A 196 -21.99 2.46 16.92
N ILE A 197 -22.58 3.28 17.78
CA ILE A 197 -21.89 3.94 18.89
C ILE A 197 -22.82 4.05 20.10
N THR A 198 -22.23 3.90 21.28
CA THR A 198 -22.86 4.08 22.59
C THR A 198 -21.96 4.94 23.46
N VAL A 199 -22.54 5.91 24.15
CA VAL A 199 -21.84 6.86 25.02
C VAL A 199 -22.28 6.66 26.47
N GLU A 200 -21.34 6.23 27.30
CA GLU A 200 -21.52 5.97 28.74
C GLU A 200 -20.71 6.99 29.54
N ALA A 201 -21.28 8.18 29.72
CA ALA A 201 -20.69 9.24 30.51
C ALA A 201 -21.79 9.99 31.26
N SER A 202 -21.73 9.99 32.59
CA SER A 202 -22.72 10.63 33.45
C SER A 202 -22.21 11.99 33.90
N GLU A 203 -23.10 12.97 34.03
CA GLU A 203 -22.73 14.28 34.56
C GLU A 203 -22.05 14.14 35.94
N GLY A 204 -20.92 14.82 36.12
CA GLY A 204 -20.13 14.83 37.35
C GLY A 204 -19.17 13.64 37.53
N SER A 205 -19.17 12.62 36.66
CA SER A 205 -18.16 11.55 36.69
C SER A 205 -16.78 12.06 36.30
N ASN A 206 -15.71 11.42 36.76
CA ASN A 206 -14.33 11.80 36.43
C ASN A 206 -13.81 11.20 35.10
N SER A 207 -14.61 10.34 34.51
CA SER A 207 -14.33 9.70 33.23
C SER A 207 -15.64 9.38 32.51
N GLY A 208 -15.54 9.10 31.23
CA GLY A 208 -16.63 8.55 30.44
C GLY A 208 -16.10 7.67 29.33
N GLN A 209 -16.98 6.84 28.79
CA GLN A 209 -16.60 5.82 27.82
C GLN A 209 -17.47 5.91 26.57
N ILE A 210 -16.85 5.70 25.42
CA ILE A 210 -17.54 5.58 24.13
C ILE A 210 -17.16 4.23 23.54
N ARG A 211 -18.15 3.43 23.18
CA ARG A 211 -17.95 2.09 22.60
C ARG A 211 -18.68 1.99 21.27
N GLY A 212 -18.16 1.18 20.36
CA GLY A 212 -18.83 0.99 19.08
C GLY A 212 -18.11 0.08 18.11
N ASN A 213 -18.60 0.13 16.87
CA ASN A 213 -18.02 -0.58 15.73
C ASN A 213 -18.38 0.10 14.42
N GLY A 214 -17.70 -0.29 13.36
CA GLY A 214 -18.02 0.08 12.00
C GLY A 214 -17.62 -1.00 11.00
N THR A 215 -18.34 -1.07 9.89
CA THR A 215 -17.99 -1.84 8.71
C THR A 215 -17.36 -0.92 7.68
N PHE A 216 -16.21 -1.27 7.14
CA PHE A 216 -15.39 -0.43 6.26
C PHE A 216 -14.94 -1.22 5.03
N LEU A 217 -14.45 -0.52 4.01
CA LEU A 217 -13.88 -1.16 2.81
C LEU A 217 -12.34 -1.14 2.90
N PRO A 218 -11.65 -2.18 2.44
CA PRO A 218 -10.19 -2.15 2.33
C PRO A 218 -9.77 -1.12 1.26
N SER A 219 -8.71 -0.36 1.53
CA SER A 219 -8.12 0.61 0.59
C SER A 219 -7.77 -0.02 -0.76
N PHE A 220 -7.33 -1.28 -0.73
CA PHE A 220 -7.00 -2.06 -1.90
C PHE A 220 -7.41 -3.53 -1.73
N GLY A 221 -8.54 -3.89 -2.32
CA GLY A 221 -9.02 -5.26 -2.34
C GLY A 221 -10.53 -5.34 -2.51
N ALA A 222 -11.06 -6.53 -2.23
CA ALA A 222 -12.48 -6.81 -2.27
C ALA A 222 -13.04 -7.19 -0.90
N GLY A 223 -14.30 -6.84 -0.68
CA GLY A 223 -15.03 -7.16 0.55
C GLY A 223 -15.14 -5.98 1.50
N SER A 224 -15.32 -6.30 2.77
CA SER A 224 -15.44 -5.32 3.86
C SER A 224 -15.01 -5.98 5.15
N TYR A 225 -14.48 -5.19 6.08
CA TYR A 225 -14.11 -5.63 7.42
C TYR A 225 -14.91 -4.90 8.48
N VAL A 226 -15.01 -5.49 9.67
CA VAL A 226 -15.61 -4.86 10.84
C VAL A 226 -14.51 -4.58 11.85
N LEU A 227 -14.49 -3.36 12.36
CA LEU A 227 -13.57 -2.95 13.41
C LEU A 227 -14.39 -2.44 14.60
N TYR A 228 -13.91 -2.75 15.79
CA TYR A 228 -14.52 -2.40 17.06
C TYR A 228 -13.57 -1.50 17.87
N PHE A 229 -14.15 -0.58 18.63
CA PHE A 229 -13.37 0.33 19.47
C PHE A 229 -13.98 0.47 20.87
N CYS A 230 -13.11 0.81 21.82
CA CYS A 230 -13.46 1.21 23.17
C CYS A 230 -12.60 2.42 23.56
N LEU A 231 -13.23 3.58 23.73
CA LEU A 231 -12.59 4.85 24.03
C LEU A 231 -12.94 5.29 25.45
N ASP A 232 -11.94 5.31 26.34
CA ASP A 232 -12.05 5.88 27.68
C ASP A 232 -11.46 7.29 27.70
N ILE A 233 -12.21 8.25 28.24
CA ILE A 233 -11.78 9.64 28.34
C ILE A 233 -11.79 10.10 29.80
N SER A 234 -10.66 10.63 30.30
CA SER A 234 -10.49 11.11 31.68
C SER A 234 -9.67 12.41 31.74
N GLY A 235 -9.38 12.91 32.95
CA GLY A 235 -8.65 14.17 33.17
C GLY A 235 -9.53 15.37 33.55
N GLY A 236 -10.85 15.18 33.70
CA GLY A 236 -11.78 16.22 34.13
C GLY A 236 -13.15 15.67 34.54
N LYS A 237 -14.00 16.50 35.13
CA LYS A 237 -15.40 16.13 35.43
C LYS A 237 -16.26 16.27 34.19
N VAL A 238 -17.04 15.25 33.86
CA VAL A 238 -18.00 15.29 32.75
C VAL A 238 -19.06 16.36 33.03
N LYS A 239 -19.23 17.28 32.07
CA LYS A 239 -20.31 18.28 32.04
C LYS A 239 -21.54 17.69 31.38
N ASP A 240 -21.39 17.19 30.16
CA ASP A 240 -22.44 16.50 29.40
C ASP A 240 -21.83 15.59 28.33
N SER A 241 -22.67 14.75 27.74
CA SER A 241 -22.29 13.76 26.74
C SER A 241 -23.49 13.39 25.88
N GLY A 242 -23.23 12.83 24.70
CA GLY A 242 -24.28 12.39 23.80
C GLY A 242 -23.77 12.05 22.41
N VAL A 243 -24.68 12.09 21.44
CA VAL A 243 -24.37 11.79 20.03
C VAL A 243 -24.52 13.01 19.16
N TRP A 244 -23.88 12.98 18.00
CA TRP A 244 -24.01 13.99 16.97
C TRP A 244 -24.27 13.36 15.61
N VAL A 245 -25.05 14.05 14.78
CA VAL A 245 -25.38 13.65 13.41
C VAL A 245 -25.38 14.90 12.55
N ASN A 246 -24.73 14.83 11.39
CA ASN A 246 -24.47 15.98 10.53
C ASN A 246 -23.70 17.08 11.28
N ASN A 247 -24.39 18.18 11.57
CA ASN A 247 -23.85 19.41 12.15
C ASN A 247 -24.42 19.71 13.53
N ARG A 248 -25.20 18.80 14.12
CA ARG A 248 -25.87 19.01 15.41
C ARG A 248 -25.62 17.84 16.35
N ALA A 249 -25.59 18.16 17.63
CA ALA A 249 -25.46 17.19 18.71
C ALA A 249 -26.62 17.33 19.70
N GLY A 250 -26.90 16.23 20.38
CA GLY A 250 -27.89 16.17 21.45
C GLY A 250 -27.38 15.28 22.58
N THR A 251 -27.79 15.58 23.81
CA THR A 251 -27.43 14.78 24.99
C THR A 251 -28.26 13.50 25.12
N GLU A 252 -29.36 13.40 24.38
CA GLU A 252 -30.16 12.19 24.22
C GLU A 252 -30.64 12.04 22.76
N PRO A 253 -30.69 10.80 22.23
CA PRO A 253 -30.23 9.54 22.85
C PRO A 253 -28.70 9.46 22.92
N LYS A 254 -28.17 8.64 23.84
CA LYS A 254 -26.72 8.35 23.94
C LYS A 254 -26.22 7.20 23.06
N GLN A 255 -27.04 6.72 22.16
CA GLN A 255 -26.73 5.61 21.26
C GLN A 255 -27.22 5.94 19.86
N LEU A 256 -26.47 5.46 18.87
CA LEU A 256 -26.75 5.72 17.46
C LEU A 256 -26.30 4.55 16.59
N HIS A 257 -27.09 4.27 15.56
CA HIS A 257 -26.70 3.44 14.43
C HIS A 257 -26.81 4.24 13.15
N VAL A 258 -25.79 4.19 12.31
CA VAL A 258 -25.73 4.92 11.03
C VAL A 258 -25.35 4.00 9.89
N THR A 259 -26.10 4.12 8.80
CA THR A 259 -25.80 3.45 7.53
C THR A 259 -25.00 4.39 6.62
N ARG A 260 -24.56 3.89 5.46
CA ARG A 260 -23.76 4.66 4.48
C ARG A 260 -24.51 5.88 3.95
N GLY A 261 -25.85 5.83 3.93
CA GLY A 261 -26.71 6.77 3.21
C GLY A 261 -27.09 6.26 1.81
N PHE A 262 -27.50 7.16 0.92
CA PHE A 262 -27.92 6.86 -0.47
C PHE A 262 -27.17 7.73 -1.48
N ASN A 263 -26.94 7.27 -2.71
CA ASN A 263 -26.35 8.05 -3.83
C ASN A 263 -25.09 8.88 -3.46
N LEU A 264 -24.07 8.26 -2.84
CA LEU A 264 -22.85 8.95 -2.37
C LEU A 264 -23.08 10.05 -1.31
N PHE A 265 -24.31 10.23 -0.79
CA PHE A 265 -24.56 11.06 0.37
C PHE A 265 -24.15 10.31 1.63
N TYR A 266 -22.90 10.53 2.00
CA TYR A 266 -22.32 10.02 3.23
C TYR A 266 -22.79 10.84 4.44
N LEU A 267 -23.34 10.16 5.46
CA LEU A 267 -23.78 10.79 6.70
C LEU A 267 -22.65 10.76 7.75
N GLN A 268 -22.14 11.92 8.17
CA GLN A 268 -21.18 12.01 9.27
C GLN A 268 -21.90 12.01 10.61
N ALA A 269 -21.41 11.22 11.56
CA ALA A 269 -22.00 11.07 12.87
C ALA A 269 -21.02 10.46 13.88
N GLY A 270 -21.33 10.62 15.16
CA GLY A 270 -20.53 10.01 16.22
C GLY A 270 -20.98 10.41 17.62
N GLY A 271 -20.04 10.42 18.56
CA GLY A 271 -20.28 10.65 19.99
C GLY A 271 -19.41 11.78 20.52
N PHE A 272 -19.79 12.36 21.65
CA PHE A 272 -18.97 13.37 22.33
C PHE A 272 -19.05 13.27 23.84
N ILE A 273 -17.99 13.73 24.50
CA ILE A 273 -17.95 13.99 25.94
C ILE A 273 -17.37 15.39 26.15
N ARG A 274 -18.08 16.22 26.92
CA ARG A 274 -17.65 17.57 27.30
C ARG A 274 -17.33 17.62 28.78
N PHE A 275 -16.28 18.35 29.15
CA PHE A 275 -15.75 18.43 30.51
C PHE A 275 -15.94 19.82 31.11
N GLN A 276 -16.17 19.87 32.43
CA GLN A 276 -16.28 21.11 33.18
C GLN A 276 -14.95 21.86 33.18
N ALA A 277 -14.99 23.15 32.86
CA ALA A 277 -13.85 24.05 32.97
C ALA A 277 -13.82 24.77 34.34
N PRO A 278 -12.65 25.23 34.81
CA PRO A 278 -11.32 25.00 34.23
C PRO A 278 -10.81 23.57 34.48
N LEU A 279 -9.97 23.06 33.57
CA LEU A 279 -9.26 21.79 33.79
C LEU A 279 -8.03 21.99 34.67
N ASN A 280 -7.67 20.95 35.43
CA ASN A 280 -6.45 20.92 36.26
C ASN A 280 -5.23 20.31 35.54
N GLY A 281 -5.41 19.85 34.30
CA GLY A 281 -4.41 19.13 33.51
C GLY A 281 -4.97 18.76 32.13
N PRO A 282 -4.25 17.93 31.36
CA PRO A 282 -4.70 17.47 30.06
C PRO A 282 -5.86 16.46 30.17
N ILE A 283 -6.62 16.33 29.09
CA ILE A 283 -7.58 15.24 28.90
C ILE A 283 -6.85 14.05 28.28
N TYR A 284 -7.05 12.87 28.83
CA TYR A 284 -6.50 11.62 28.30
C TYR A 284 -7.60 10.84 27.60
N ALA A 285 -7.27 10.29 26.42
CA ALA A 285 -8.16 9.46 25.63
C ALA A 285 -7.45 8.14 25.30
N ARG A 286 -7.88 7.05 25.92
CA ARG A 286 -7.35 5.69 25.71
C ARG A 286 -8.28 4.94 24.77
N MET A 287 -7.82 4.58 23.58
CA MET A 287 -8.61 3.88 22.57
C MET A 287 -8.08 2.46 22.36
N GLY A 288 -8.81 1.47 22.85
CA GLY A 288 -8.58 0.06 22.51
C GLY A 288 -9.30 -0.32 21.23
N LEU A 289 -8.68 -1.23 20.48
CA LEU A 289 -9.13 -1.68 19.18
C LEU A 289 -9.23 -3.20 19.16
N SER A 290 -10.13 -3.71 18.31
CA SER A 290 -10.20 -5.14 18.00
C SER A 290 -10.95 -5.37 16.69
N PHE A 291 -10.58 -6.41 15.95
CA PHE A 291 -11.35 -6.90 14.80
C PHE A 291 -12.40 -7.96 15.22
N ILE A 292 -12.39 -8.40 16.48
CA ILE A 292 -13.28 -9.45 16.99
C ILE A 292 -14.56 -8.88 17.60
N SER A 293 -14.44 -7.99 18.59
CA SER A 293 -15.61 -7.43 19.29
C SER A 293 -15.28 -6.17 20.10
N THR A 294 -16.32 -5.42 20.46
CA THR A 294 -16.21 -4.28 21.38
C THR A 294 -15.69 -4.70 22.76
N ASP A 295 -16.10 -5.85 23.28
CA ASP A 295 -15.64 -6.33 24.58
C ASP A 295 -14.14 -6.66 24.56
N LYS A 296 -13.66 -7.26 23.47
CA LYS A 296 -12.23 -7.49 23.25
C LYS A 296 -11.46 -6.17 23.15
N ALA A 297 -11.98 -5.18 22.42
CA ALA A 297 -11.38 -3.85 22.34
C ALA A 297 -11.26 -3.18 23.73
N CYS A 298 -12.30 -3.26 24.57
CA CYS A 298 -12.24 -2.75 25.95
C CYS A 298 -11.26 -3.54 26.82
N SER A 299 -11.24 -4.87 26.70
CA SER A 299 -10.29 -5.71 27.42
C SER A 299 -8.83 -5.40 27.04
N ASN A 300 -8.56 -5.15 25.76
CA ASN A 300 -7.24 -4.73 25.28
C ASN A 300 -6.86 -3.38 25.92
N ALA A 301 -7.74 -2.37 25.87
CA ALA A 301 -7.54 -1.07 26.51
C ALA A 301 -7.21 -1.17 28.01
N GLU A 302 -8.05 -1.88 28.76
CA GLU A 302 -7.96 -2.00 30.22
C GLU A 302 -6.76 -2.82 30.68
N THR A 303 -6.36 -3.83 29.90
CA THR A 303 -5.24 -4.71 30.24
C THR A 303 -3.89 -4.07 29.92
N GLU A 304 -3.75 -3.44 28.75
CA GLU A 304 -2.47 -2.90 28.30
C GLU A 304 -2.15 -1.55 28.96
N ILE A 305 -3.16 -0.71 29.23
CA ILE A 305 -2.98 0.63 29.79
C ILE A 305 -3.95 0.88 30.96
N PRO A 306 -3.86 0.17 32.09
CA PRO A 306 -4.84 0.27 33.18
C PRO A 306 -4.99 1.68 33.79
N THR A 307 -3.92 2.48 33.79
CA THR A 307 -3.89 3.83 34.38
C THR A 307 -3.33 4.84 33.37
N PRO A 308 -4.15 5.34 32.42
CA PRO A 308 -3.67 6.15 31.30
C PRO A 308 -2.98 7.45 31.73
N GLU A 309 -3.44 8.10 32.80
CA GLU A 309 -2.92 9.40 33.26
C GLU A 309 -1.46 9.33 33.74
N SER A 310 -1.02 8.17 34.24
CA SER A 310 0.33 7.98 34.79
C SER A 310 1.27 7.14 33.91
N GLN A 311 0.78 6.57 32.80
CA GLN A 311 1.56 5.64 31.97
C GLN A 311 2.06 6.23 30.64
N PHE A 312 1.65 7.45 30.27
CA PHE A 312 2.00 8.03 28.96
C PHE A 312 3.52 8.03 28.70
N ASP A 313 4.32 8.56 29.62
CA ASP A 313 5.77 8.68 29.42
C ASP A 313 6.46 7.31 29.46
N ASP A 314 5.97 6.37 30.28
CA ASP A 314 6.46 4.99 30.33
C ASP A 314 6.18 4.24 29.02
N MET A 315 5.02 4.45 28.40
CA MET A 315 4.70 3.89 27.09
C MET A 315 5.64 4.41 26.00
N VAL A 316 5.90 5.72 25.96
CA VAL A 316 6.88 6.31 25.04
C VAL A 316 8.25 5.67 25.26
N ALA A 317 8.69 5.52 26.50
CA ALA A 317 9.96 4.89 26.82
C ALA A 317 10.00 3.40 26.38
N ASN A 318 8.91 2.65 26.58
CA ASN A 318 8.80 1.26 26.17
C ASN A 318 8.83 1.12 24.64
N ALA A 319 8.12 1.97 23.92
CA ALA A 319 8.14 1.97 22.46
C ALA A 319 9.54 2.31 21.92
N LYS A 320 10.20 3.33 22.46
CA LYS A 320 11.60 3.64 22.11
C LYS A 320 12.54 2.47 22.40
N ASN A 321 12.37 1.78 23.52
CA ASN A 321 13.17 0.59 23.85
C ASN A 321 12.93 -0.57 22.87
N ALA A 322 11.69 -0.81 22.45
CA ALA A 322 11.38 -1.82 21.43
C ALA A 322 12.08 -1.49 20.10
N TRP A 323 12.06 -0.23 19.68
CA TRP A 323 12.78 0.23 18.49
C TRP A 323 14.30 0.07 18.62
N ARG A 324 14.90 0.47 19.75
CA ARG A 324 16.34 0.26 19.99
C ARG A 324 16.74 -1.21 19.87
N GLN A 325 15.93 -2.12 20.39
CA GLN A 325 16.21 -3.56 20.29
C GLN A 325 16.22 -4.07 18.85
N LYS A 326 15.31 -3.57 18.01
CA LYS A 326 15.26 -3.94 16.59
C LYS A 326 16.42 -3.39 15.77
N LEU A 327 16.95 -2.23 16.14
CA LEU A 327 18.05 -1.55 15.44
C LEU A 327 19.43 -1.96 15.92
N ALA A 328 19.53 -2.47 17.15
CA ALA A 328 20.78 -2.89 17.80
C ALA A 328 21.66 -3.86 16.99
N PRO A 329 21.14 -4.76 16.14
CA PRO A 329 21.99 -5.65 15.35
C PRO A 329 22.91 -4.93 14.34
N ILE A 330 22.63 -3.69 13.98
CA ILE A 330 23.34 -2.95 12.92
C ILE A 330 24.28 -1.94 13.56
N THR A 331 25.50 -1.81 13.03
CA THR A 331 26.45 -0.76 13.41
C THR A 331 27.16 -0.24 12.17
N ILE A 332 27.39 1.08 12.10
CA ILE A 332 28.09 1.73 10.99
C ILE A 332 29.31 2.49 11.51
N GLU A 333 30.37 2.49 10.70
CA GLU A 333 31.47 3.44 10.80
C GLU A 333 31.31 4.42 9.62
N PRO A 334 30.82 5.66 9.85
CA PRO A 334 30.37 6.51 8.76
C PRO A 334 31.50 7.09 7.90
N GLY A 335 32.77 7.04 8.34
CA GLY A 335 33.90 7.52 7.54
C GLY A 335 33.85 9.00 7.15
N GLY A 336 33.15 9.84 7.93
CA GLY A 336 32.97 11.27 7.63
C GLY A 336 31.86 11.58 6.63
N VAL A 337 30.96 10.64 6.36
CA VAL A 337 29.71 10.86 5.62
C VAL A 337 28.80 11.83 6.38
N ASN A 338 28.05 12.65 5.65
CA ASN A 338 27.17 13.67 6.23
C ASN A 338 25.99 13.07 7.03
N ASP A 339 25.42 13.88 7.91
CA ASP A 339 24.29 13.51 8.76
C ASP A 339 23.04 13.12 7.94
N SER A 340 22.79 13.77 6.80
CA SER A 340 21.63 13.48 5.95
C SER A 340 21.59 12.02 5.48
N MET A 341 22.72 11.44 5.11
CA MET A 341 22.82 10.03 4.72
C MET A 341 22.56 9.10 5.91
N GLN A 342 23.09 9.44 7.08
CA GLN A 342 22.85 8.65 8.31
C GLN A 342 21.38 8.71 8.72
N ILE A 343 20.75 9.89 8.68
CA ILE A 343 19.32 10.06 8.95
C ILE A 343 18.50 9.22 7.97
N SER A 344 18.79 9.32 6.66
CA SER A 344 18.09 8.56 5.63
C SER A 344 18.23 7.04 5.84
N PHE A 345 19.42 6.56 6.22
CA PHE A 345 19.69 5.15 6.46
C PHE A 345 18.91 4.59 7.65
N TRP A 346 18.99 5.23 8.82
CA TRP A 346 18.30 4.76 10.02
C TRP A 346 16.78 4.92 9.92
N SER A 347 16.31 6.01 9.31
CA SER A 347 14.88 6.21 9.01
C SER A 347 14.36 5.17 8.02
N GLY A 348 15.18 4.78 7.04
CA GLY A 348 14.86 3.68 6.14
C GLY A 348 14.64 2.37 6.91
N ILE A 349 15.58 1.98 7.77
CA ILE A 349 15.46 0.74 8.55
C ILE A 349 14.19 0.75 9.41
N TYR A 350 13.90 1.88 10.06
CA TYR A 350 12.66 2.07 10.82
C TYR A 350 11.40 1.77 9.98
N ARG A 351 11.30 2.30 8.76
CA ARG A 351 10.13 2.09 7.88
C ARG A 351 9.93 0.63 7.48
N THR A 352 11.01 -0.15 7.33
CA THR A 352 10.92 -1.59 6.97
C THR A 352 10.23 -2.48 8.02
N MET A 353 9.98 -1.96 9.22
CA MET A 353 9.36 -2.70 10.33
C MET A 353 8.01 -2.09 10.76
N ILE A 354 7.39 -1.27 9.91
CA ILE A 354 6.02 -0.74 10.16
C ILE A 354 4.95 -1.72 9.68
N SER A 355 5.18 -2.33 8.50
CA SER A 355 4.32 -3.32 7.84
C SER A 355 5.16 -4.56 7.46
N PRO A 356 4.61 -5.78 7.44
CA PRO A 356 3.25 -6.18 7.82
C PRO A 356 3.01 -6.01 9.32
N GLN A 357 1.74 -5.92 9.71
CA GLN A 357 1.33 -5.67 11.09
C GLN A 357 0.98 -6.98 11.80
N ASP A 358 1.43 -7.16 13.04
CA ASP A 358 1.13 -8.33 13.86
C ASP A 358 -0.28 -8.19 14.47
N TYR A 359 -1.23 -8.93 13.90
CA TYR A 359 -2.63 -9.02 14.34
C TYR A 359 -2.88 -10.35 15.05
N THR A 360 -1.86 -10.95 15.65
CA THR A 360 -1.99 -12.24 16.34
C THR A 360 -3.03 -12.14 17.47
N GLY A 361 -4.07 -12.97 17.39
CA GLY A 361 -5.20 -12.93 18.33
C GLY A 361 -6.32 -11.96 17.96
N GLU A 362 -6.23 -11.30 16.80
CA GLU A 362 -7.23 -10.37 16.25
C GLU A 362 -7.79 -10.83 14.89
N ASN A 363 -7.65 -12.11 14.52
CA ASN A 363 -8.27 -12.64 13.31
C ASN A 363 -9.77 -12.97 13.54
N PRO A 364 -10.72 -12.32 12.86
CA PRO A 364 -12.14 -12.58 13.06
C PRO A 364 -12.69 -13.77 12.25
N HIS A 365 -11.88 -14.36 11.37
CA HIS A 365 -12.36 -15.33 10.38
C HIS A 365 -12.10 -16.79 10.77
N TRP A 366 -11.03 -17.06 11.52
CA TRP A 366 -10.70 -18.38 12.04
C TRP A 366 -9.83 -18.27 13.30
N GLU A 367 -9.87 -19.31 14.13
CA GLU A 367 -8.99 -19.46 15.29
C GLU A 367 -7.81 -20.36 14.93
N SER A 368 -6.59 -19.89 15.21
CA SER A 368 -5.34 -20.63 15.00
C SER A 368 -4.34 -20.32 16.11
N ASN A 369 -3.40 -21.24 16.35
CA ASN A 369 -2.24 -21.01 17.22
C ASN A 369 -1.03 -20.48 16.44
N GLU A 370 -1.15 -20.33 15.12
CA GLU A 370 -0.14 -19.69 14.29
C GLU A 370 -0.17 -18.16 14.47
N PRO A 371 0.96 -17.46 14.22
CA PRO A 371 0.94 -16.00 14.14
C PRO A 371 0.02 -15.54 13.00
N TYR A 372 -0.64 -14.39 13.18
CA TYR A 372 -1.46 -13.77 12.15
C TYR A 372 -0.96 -12.36 11.88
N PHE A 373 -0.47 -12.15 10.67
CA PHE A 373 -0.04 -10.85 10.16
C PHE A 373 -0.98 -10.39 9.04
N ASP A 374 -1.22 -9.08 8.99
CA ASP A 374 -2.03 -8.41 7.99
C ASP A 374 -1.22 -7.27 7.35
N SER A 375 -1.82 -6.49 6.43
CA SER A 375 -1.15 -5.38 5.73
C SER A 375 0.03 -5.81 4.86
N PHE A 376 -0.14 -6.93 4.15
CA PHE A 376 0.74 -7.35 3.07
C PHE A 376 0.42 -6.50 1.82
N TYR A 377 0.87 -5.23 1.81
CA TYR A 377 0.56 -4.23 0.77
C TYR A 377 1.79 -3.75 -0.03
N CYS A 378 2.04 -4.29 -1.21
CA CYS A 378 1.65 -5.61 -1.68
C CYS A 378 2.85 -6.56 -1.60
N ILE A 379 2.62 -7.88 -1.60
CA ILE A 379 3.76 -8.82 -1.53
C ILE A 379 4.67 -8.63 -2.75
N TRP A 380 4.09 -8.27 -3.91
CA TRP A 380 4.80 -7.83 -5.10
C TRP A 380 5.94 -6.85 -4.75
N ASP A 381 5.68 -5.78 -4.01
CA ASP A 381 6.74 -4.83 -3.61
C ASP A 381 7.75 -5.46 -2.64
N MET A 382 7.21 -6.08 -1.60
CA MET A 382 7.94 -6.50 -0.41
C MET A 382 8.92 -7.65 -0.66
N TRP A 383 8.56 -8.61 -1.53
CA TRP A 383 9.40 -9.79 -1.78
C TRP A 383 10.72 -9.42 -2.47
N ARG A 384 10.73 -8.33 -3.25
CA ARG A 384 11.89 -7.88 -4.03
C ARG A 384 13.02 -7.42 -3.13
N VAL A 385 12.70 -6.78 -2.00
CA VAL A 385 13.69 -6.08 -1.16
C VAL A 385 13.42 -6.17 0.33
N GLN A 386 12.24 -5.79 0.82
CA GLN A 386 12.00 -5.65 2.26
C GLN A 386 12.08 -6.99 3.02
N LEU A 387 11.35 -8.02 2.56
CA LEU A 387 11.37 -9.33 3.21
C LEU A 387 12.76 -10.01 3.14
N PRO A 388 13.53 -9.88 2.04
CA PRO A 388 14.95 -10.23 2.03
C PRO A 388 15.81 -9.49 3.06
N PHE A 389 15.50 -8.23 3.37
CA PHE A 389 16.19 -7.48 4.42
C PHE A 389 15.83 -8.02 5.81
N LEU A 390 14.54 -8.26 6.09
CA LEU A 390 14.09 -8.85 7.37
C LEU A 390 14.69 -10.24 7.59
N THR A 391 14.94 -11.00 6.53
CA THR A 391 15.68 -12.28 6.61
C THR A 391 17.08 -12.12 7.24
N ILE A 392 17.71 -10.96 7.07
CA ILE A 392 19.04 -10.68 7.62
C ILE A 392 18.93 -10.19 9.08
N VAL A 393 18.07 -9.20 9.33
CA VAL A 393 18.09 -8.43 10.59
C VAL A 393 17.03 -8.87 11.61
N ASP A 394 15.96 -9.54 11.17
CA ASP A 394 14.88 -10.02 12.02
C ASP A 394 14.29 -11.38 11.52
N PRO A 395 15.13 -12.41 11.32
CA PRO A 395 14.72 -13.67 10.69
C PRO A 395 13.64 -14.43 11.47
N ILE A 396 13.50 -14.18 12.77
CA ILE A 396 12.44 -14.79 13.60
C ILE A 396 11.08 -14.23 13.20
N ILE A 397 10.97 -12.91 13.00
CA ILE A 397 9.74 -12.29 12.49
C ILE A 397 9.49 -12.74 11.05
N GLN A 398 10.52 -12.80 10.20
CA GLN A 398 10.36 -13.32 8.84
C GLN A 398 9.79 -14.76 8.81
N SER A 399 10.23 -15.65 9.70
CA SER A 399 9.63 -16.98 9.84
C SER A 399 8.16 -16.93 10.29
N LYS A 400 7.78 -15.98 11.15
CA LYS A 400 6.37 -15.79 11.55
C LYS A 400 5.51 -15.27 10.39
N LEU A 401 6.03 -14.34 9.59
CA LEU A 401 5.36 -13.85 8.38
C LEU A 401 5.06 -15.00 7.42
N VAL A 402 6.04 -15.85 7.14
CA VAL A 402 5.87 -17.06 6.32
C VAL A 402 4.80 -17.98 6.91
N ARG A 403 4.83 -18.24 8.22
CA ARG A 403 3.82 -19.08 8.89
C ARG A 403 2.41 -18.50 8.79
N SER A 404 2.26 -17.17 8.90
CA SER A 404 0.98 -16.48 8.70
C SER A 404 0.43 -16.66 7.28
N LEU A 405 1.29 -16.58 6.26
CA LEU A 405 0.90 -16.87 4.87
C LEU A 405 0.43 -18.33 4.70
N LEU A 406 1.12 -19.28 5.33
CA LEU A 406 0.73 -20.70 5.28
C LEU A 406 -0.55 -21.00 6.06
N ASP A 407 -0.78 -20.34 7.19
CA ASP A 407 -2.03 -20.43 7.95
C ASP A 407 -3.19 -19.83 7.13
N THR A 408 -2.95 -18.70 6.46
CA THR A 408 -3.90 -18.12 5.49
C THR A 408 -4.23 -19.14 4.39
N TYR A 409 -3.24 -19.79 3.80
CA TYR A 409 -3.47 -20.83 2.79
C TYR A 409 -4.32 -21.99 3.34
N LYS A 410 -4.04 -22.49 4.55
CA LYS A 410 -4.83 -23.56 5.18
C LYS A 410 -6.31 -23.21 5.31
N HIS A 411 -6.62 -21.95 5.63
CA HIS A 411 -7.99 -21.52 5.92
C HIS A 411 -8.73 -20.91 4.72
N ARG A 412 -8.01 -20.27 3.79
CA ARG A 412 -8.59 -19.62 2.60
C ARG A 412 -8.38 -20.39 1.29
N GLY A 413 -7.50 -21.40 1.30
CA GLY A 413 -7.21 -22.27 0.16
C GLY A 413 -6.19 -21.71 -0.84
N TRP A 414 -5.72 -20.47 -0.67
CA TRP A 414 -4.79 -19.79 -1.57
C TRP A 414 -3.80 -18.96 -0.76
N LEU A 415 -2.59 -18.81 -1.27
CA LEU A 415 -1.70 -17.77 -0.78
C LEU A 415 -2.22 -16.40 -1.27
N PRO A 416 -2.17 -15.36 -0.44
CA PRO A 416 -2.49 -14.01 -0.88
C PRO A 416 -1.32 -13.44 -1.70
N ASP A 417 -1.63 -12.60 -2.68
CA ASP A 417 -0.67 -11.69 -3.31
C ASP A 417 -0.67 -10.33 -2.59
N CYS A 418 -1.85 -9.95 -2.09
CA CYS A 418 -2.07 -8.85 -1.18
C CYS A 418 -3.14 -9.23 -0.13
N MET A 419 -3.00 -8.71 1.09
CA MET A 419 -3.99 -8.81 2.16
C MET A 419 -3.98 -7.53 2.98
N MET A 420 -5.14 -6.91 3.13
CA MET A 420 -5.28 -5.66 3.88
C MET A 420 -6.57 -5.63 4.69
N SER A 421 -6.46 -5.19 5.94
CA SER A 421 -7.61 -5.02 6.84
C SER A 421 -8.49 -6.27 6.84
N THR A 422 -7.87 -7.45 7.00
CA THR A 422 -8.49 -8.78 6.95
C THR A 422 -9.15 -9.20 5.62
N CYS A 423 -9.14 -8.32 4.62
CA CYS A 423 -9.72 -8.54 3.30
C CYS A 423 -8.70 -9.10 2.31
N LYS A 424 -9.19 -9.74 1.24
CA LYS A 424 -8.34 -10.19 0.13
C LYS A 424 -7.99 -8.98 -0.75
N GLY A 425 -6.70 -8.73 -0.94
CA GLY A 425 -6.21 -7.68 -1.82
C GLY A 425 -6.24 -8.11 -3.28
N TRP A 426 -6.09 -7.16 -4.21
CA TRP A 426 -5.97 -7.50 -5.63
C TRP A 426 -4.64 -8.21 -5.89
N THR A 427 -4.58 -9.08 -6.90
CA THR A 427 -3.33 -9.66 -7.43
C THR A 427 -2.65 -8.66 -8.35
N GLN A 428 -1.32 -8.59 -8.36
CA GLN A 428 -0.47 -7.71 -9.16
C GLN A 428 0.03 -8.44 -10.42
N GLY A 429 1.26 -8.92 -10.46
CA GLY A 429 1.81 -9.59 -11.63
C GLY A 429 1.86 -11.11 -11.51
N GLY A 430 1.99 -11.67 -10.31
CA GLY A 430 2.27 -13.10 -10.11
C GLY A 430 1.47 -13.72 -8.97
N SER A 431 1.99 -14.83 -8.44
CA SER A 431 1.66 -15.35 -7.10
C SER A 431 2.87 -15.12 -6.20
N ASP A 432 3.06 -13.88 -5.74
CA ASP A 432 4.35 -13.43 -5.19
C ASP A 432 4.70 -13.99 -3.82
N ALA A 433 3.73 -14.51 -3.08
CA ALA A 433 3.99 -15.29 -1.87
C ALA A 433 4.88 -16.51 -2.14
N ASP A 434 4.83 -17.09 -3.36
CA ASP A 434 5.72 -18.17 -3.79
C ASP A 434 7.19 -17.74 -3.70
N ASN A 435 7.48 -16.49 -4.06
CA ASN A 435 8.84 -15.94 -4.05
C ASN A 435 9.34 -15.78 -2.61
N VAL A 436 8.48 -15.33 -1.70
CA VAL A 436 8.78 -15.21 -0.26
C VAL A 436 9.11 -16.56 0.36
N LEU A 437 8.29 -17.60 0.05
CA LEU A 437 8.51 -18.95 0.55
C LEU A 437 9.84 -19.54 0.05
N ALA A 438 10.13 -19.37 -1.24
CA ALA A 438 11.39 -19.85 -1.81
C ALA A 438 12.61 -19.11 -1.24
N ASP A 439 12.53 -17.79 -1.06
CA ASP A 439 13.61 -16.99 -0.47
C ASP A 439 13.92 -17.43 0.98
N ALA A 440 12.88 -17.62 1.78
CA ALA A 440 13.00 -18.13 3.14
C ALA A 440 13.63 -19.55 3.17
N TYR A 441 13.28 -20.40 2.21
CA TYR A 441 13.80 -21.77 2.11
C TYR A 441 15.29 -21.79 1.80
N VAL A 442 15.72 -21.08 0.74
CA VAL A 442 17.13 -21.08 0.31
C VAL A 442 18.06 -20.39 1.31
N LYS A 443 17.51 -19.53 2.18
CA LYS A 443 18.22 -18.87 3.29
C LYS A 443 18.09 -19.63 4.63
N ASN A 444 17.52 -20.83 4.60
CA ASN A 444 17.46 -21.77 5.72
C ASN A 444 16.75 -21.22 6.97
N LEU A 445 15.60 -20.53 6.77
CA LEU A 445 14.76 -20.13 7.89
C LEU A 445 14.15 -21.36 8.59
N SER A 446 13.94 -21.21 9.90
CA SER A 446 13.48 -22.32 10.76
C SER A 446 12.04 -22.15 11.21
N GLY A 447 11.43 -23.24 11.69
CA GLY A 447 10.07 -23.24 12.23
C GLY A 447 8.96 -23.20 11.18
N ILE A 448 9.27 -23.50 9.91
CA ILE A 448 8.34 -23.46 8.79
C ILE A 448 8.02 -24.90 8.34
N ASP A 449 6.73 -25.17 8.08
CA ASP A 449 6.28 -26.42 7.48
C ASP A 449 6.50 -26.37 5.95
N TRP A 450 7.66 -26.87 5.51
CA TRP A 450 8.05 -26.84 4.10
C TRP A 450 7.22 -27.76 3.21
N GLU A 451 6.62 -28.80 3.76
CA GLU A 451 5.70 -29.66 3.00
C GLU A 451 4.39 -28.93 2.72
N LEU A 452 3.86 -28.20 3.71
CA LEU A 452 2.72 -27.31 3.52
C LEU A 452 3.03 -26.17 2.55
N ALA A 453 4.22 -25.55 2.66
CA ALA A 453 4.66 -24.52 1.72
C ALA A 453 4.70 -25.04 0.28
N TYR A 454 5.26 -26.23 0.07
CA TYR A 454 5.25 -26.87 -1.24
C TYR A 454 3.82 -27.14 -1.73
N GLN A 455 2.92 -27.62 -0.87
CA GLN A 455 1.51 -27.82 -1.23
C GLN A 455 0.82 -26.51 -1.66
N ALA A 456 1.07 -25.41 -0.93
CA ALA A 456 0.52 -24.11 -1.23
C ALA A 456 0.96 -23.58 -2.60
N MET A 457 2.27 -23.60 -2.87
CA MET A 457 2.82 -23.16 -4.16
C MET A 457 2.36 -24.07 -5.32
N VAL A 458 2.23 -25.39 -5.10
CA VAL A 458 1.65 -26.30 -6.10
C VAL A 458 0.19 -25.95 -6.38
N ASN A 459 -0.58 -25.58 -5.37
CA ASN A 459 -1.97 -25.17 -5.56
C ASN A 459 -2.05 -23.93 -6.47
N ASP A 460 -1.23 -22.91 -6.21
CA ASP A 460 -1.18 -21.69 -7.03
C ASP A 460 -0.73 -21.97 -8.47
N ALA A 461 0.20 -22.90 -8.68
CA ALA A 461 0.71 -23.25 -10.00
C ALA A 461 -0.18 -24.19 -10.83
N GLU A 462 -1.06 -24.99 -10.20
CA GLU A 462 -1.82 -26.04 -10.89
C GLU A 462 -3.34 -25.80 -10.90
N ASN A 463 -3.87 -25.10 -9.90
CA ASN A 463 -5.29 -24.82 -9.77
C ASN A 463 -5.57 -23.36 -10.07
N GLU A 464 -6.79 -23.08 -10.50
CA GLU A 464 -7.26 -21.73 -10.78
C GLU A 464 -8.45 -21.39 -9.87
N PRO A 465 -8.40 -20.27 -9.14
CA PRO A 465 -9.55 -19.78 -8.42
C PRO A 465 -10.59 -19.19 -9.38
N LEU A 466 -11.87 -19.33 -9.02
CA LEU A 466 -12.98 -18.77 -9.81
C LEU A 466 -12.86 -17.25 -9.99
N GLU A 467 -12.48 -16.54 -8.94
CA GLU A 467 -12.11 -15.12 -9.01
C GLU A 467 -10.63 -15.04 -8.65
N TRP A 468 -9.80 -14.86 -9.68
CA TRP A 468 -8.35 -14.86 -9.52
C TRP A 468 -7.77 -13.46 -9.34
N SER A 469 -8.56 -12.39 -9.53
CA SER A 469 -8.06 -11.02 -9.30
C SER A 469 -7.69 -10.74 -7.86
N ILE A 470 -7.98 -11.64 -6.91
CA ILE A 470 -7.71 -11.45 -5.47
C ILE A 470 -6.97 -12.63 -4.80
N GLN A 471 -6.55 -13.63 -5.57
CA GLN A 471 -5.87 -14.83 -5.06
C GLN A 471 -5.40 -15.73 -6.22
N GLY A 472 -4.33 -16.50 -5.97
CA GLY A 472 -3.84 -17.52 -6.91
C GLY A 472 -3.49 -16.99 -8.30
N ARG A 473 -3.49 -17.89 -9.30
CA ARG A 473 -3.16 -17.56 -10.69
C ARG A 473 -4.38 -17.71 -11.60
N GLY A 474 -4.62 -16.69 -12.42
CA GLY A 474 -5.58 -16.79 -13.52
C GLY A 474 -5.00 -17.39 -14.80
N GLY A 475 -5.83 -17.70 -15.79
CA GLY A 475 -5.38 -18.12 -17.11
C GLY A 475 -4.62 -19.45 -17.08
N SER A 476 -4.86 -20.30 -16.07
CA SER A 476 -4.04 -21.49 -15.82
C SER A 476 -4.22 -22.53 -16.91
N ALA A 477 -5.41 -22.62 -17.52
CA ALA A 477 -5.66 -23.47 -18.68
C ALA A 477 -4.79 -23.05 -19.88
N SER A 478 -4.69 -21.74 -20.14
CA SER A 478 -3.85 -21.18 -21.20
C SER A 478 -2.36 -21.32 -20.86
N TRP A 479 -1.93 -20.99 -19.63
CA TRP A 479 -0.56 -21.17 -19.16
C TRP A 479 -0.03 -22.58 -19.42
N LYS A 480 -0.77 -23.60 -19.00
CA LYS A 480 -0.37 -25.01 -19.12
C LYS A 480 -0.41 -25.54 -20.55
N ARG A 481 -1.27 -25.00 -21.41
CA ARG A 481 -1.45 -25.46 -22.80
C ARG A 481 -0.55 -24.74 -23.79
N LEU A 482 -0.39 -23.44 -23.61
CA LEU A 482 0.28 -22.54 -24.57
C LEU A 482 1.68 -22.11 -24.11
N ASN A 483 2.01 -22.30 -22.82
CA ASN A 483 3.25 -21.85 -22.20
C ASN A 483 3.41 -20.31 -22.18
N TYR A 484 2.29 -19.57 -22.16
CA TYR A 484 2.22 -18.13 -21.90
C TYR A 484 0.77 -17.74 -21.56
N ILE A 485 0.58 -16.59 -20.95
CA ILE A 485 -0.75 -15.96 -20.80
C ILE A 485 -1.04 -15.17 -22.07
N PRO A 486 -2.11 -15.48 -22.81
CA PRO A 486 -2.43 -14.79 -24.04
C PRO A 486 -3.13 -13.45 -23.77
N TYR A 487 -2.96 -12.52 -24.69
CA TYR A 487 -3.74 -11.29 -24.75
C TYR A 487 -5.18 -11.58 -25.16
N LEU A 488 -6.12 -10.89 -24.51
CA LEU A 488 -7.56 -11.18 -24.62
C LEU A 488 -7.86 -12.65 -24.34
N ASP A 489 -7.32 -13.17 -23.24
CA ASP A 489 -7.46 -14.59 -22.90
C ASP A 489 -8.94 -14.98 -22.82
N PHE A 490 -9.24 -16.14 -23.40
CA PHE A 490 -10.56 -16.74 -23.30
C PHE A 490 -10.50 -17.81 -22.23
N ASP A 491 -10.85 -17.41 -21.02
CA ASP A 491 -10.88 -18.28 -19.86
C ASP A 491 -12.31 -18.45 -19.32
N PRO A 492 -12.96 -19.60 -19.57
CA PRO A 492 -14.28 -19.88 -19.03
C PRO A 492 -14.23 -20.49 -17.61
N TYR A 493 -13.04 -20.75 -17.05
CA TYR A 493 -12.88 -21.41 -15.75
C TYR A 493 -12.60 -20.43 -14.60
N GLY A 494 -12.00 -19.28 -14.91
CA GLY A 494 -11.73 -18.19 -13.96
C GLY A 494 -12.15 -16.82 -14.49
N PHE A 495 -12.40 -15.89 -13.58
CA PHE A 495 -12.75 -14.51 -13.83
C PHE A 495 -11.70 -13.58 -13.23
N GLY A 496 -11.29 -12.60 -14.01
CA GLY A 496 -10.44 -11.50 -13.54
C GLY A 496 -10.10 -10.50 -14.64
N THR A 497 -9.19 -9.58 -14.35
CA THR A 497 -8.87 -8.48 -15.27
C THR A 497 -8.23 -8.99 -16.57
N ASN A 498 -8.78 -8.63 -17.72
CA ASN A 498 -8.23 -9.00 -19.03
C ASN A 498 -7.04 -8.08 -19.41
N SER A 499 -5.94 -8.20 -18.67
CA SER A 499 -4.73 -7.38 -18.79
C SER A 499 -3.51 -8.16 -18.29
N ARG A 500 -2.33 -7.51 -18.33
CA ARG A 500 -1.08 -8.00 -17.73
C ARG A 500 -0.56 -9.30 -18.33
N SER A 501 -0.88 -9.61 -19.59
CA SER A 501 -0.46 -10.88 -20.21
C SER A 501 1.06 -11.06 -20.26
N ILE A 502 1.81 -9.96 -20.48
CA ILE A 502 3.27 -9.96 -20.50
C ILE A 502 3.83 -10.15 -19.10
N SER A 503 3.43 -9.28 -18.15
CA SER A 503 3.95 -9.34 -16.78
C SER A 503 3.59 -10.66 -16.09
N ARG A 504 2.35 -11.16 -16.24
CA ARG A 504 1.94 -12.46 -15.68
C ARG A 504 2.72 -13.62 -16.27
N THR A 505 3.03 -13.61 -17.56
CA THR A 505 3.87 -14.66 -18.16
C THR A 505 5.27 -14.66 -17.54
N LEU A 506 5.88 -13.48 -17.37
CA LEU A 506 7.21 -13.32 -16.80
C LEU A 506 7.24 -13.71 -15.32
N GLU A 507 6.27 -13.23 -14.54
CA GLU A 507 6.17 -13.49 -13.11
C GLU A 507 5.80 -14.96 -12.83
N TYR A 508 4.86 -15.57 -13.55
CA TYR A 508 4.57 -17.01 -13.40
C TYR A 508 5.78 -17.89 -13.77
N SER A 509 6.61 -17.48 -14.74
CA SER A 509 7.87 -18.17 -15.01
C SER A 509 8.83 -18.11 -13.82
N TYR A 510 8.93 -16.96 -13.16
CA TYR A 510 9.76 -16.84 -11.97
C TYR A 510 9.17 -17.57 -10.75
N ASN A 511 7.85 -17.50 -10.54
CA ASN A 511 7.18 -18.26 -9.49
C ASN A 511 7.36 -19.78 -9.70
N ASP A 512 7.30 -20.28 -10.94
CA ASP A 512 7.59 -21.69 -11.27
C ASP A 512 9.07 -22.06 -11.03
N PHE A 513 10.01 -21.11 -11.21
CA PHE A 513 11.40 -21.30 -10.78
C PHE A 513 11.52 -21.44 -9.26
N CYS A 514 10.85 -20.57 -8.50
CA CYS A 514 10.79 -20.63 -7.03
C CYS A 514 10.21 -21.97 -6.54
N LEU A 515 9.12 -22.43 -7.16
CA LEU A 515 8.54 -23.74 -6.87
C LEU A 515 9.48 -24.89 -7.24
N ALA A 516 10.16 -24.82 -8.38
CA ALA A 516 11.15 -25.81 -8.77
C ALA A 516 12.30 -25.89 -7.75
N THR A 517 12.77 -24.75 -7.24
CA THR A 517 13.79 -24.65 -6.20
C THR A 517 13.37 -25.38 -4.93
N LEU A 518 12.17 -25.13 -4.42
CA LEU A 518 11.65 -25.85 -3.24
C LEU A 518 11.44 -27.34 -3.53
N ALA A 519 10.86 -27.68 -4.69
CA ALA A 519 10.64 -29.05 -5.12
C ALA A 519 11.95 -29.86 -5.15
N LYS A 520 13.04 -29.27 -5.66
CA LYS A 520 14.37 -29.90 -5.69
C LYS A 520 14.90 -30.13 -4.28
N GLY A 521 14.83 -29.12 -3.41
CA GLY A 521 15.30 -29.21 -2.02
C GLY A 521 14.56 -30.27 -1.20
N LEU A 522 13.26 -30.47 -1.46
CA LEU A 522 12.43 -31.49 -0.83
C LEU A 522 12.44 -32.86 -1.55
N GLY A 523 13.21 -33.01 -2.64
CA GLY A 523 13.30 -34.26 -3.39
C GLY A 523 12.00 -34.67 -4.11
N LYS A 524 11.20 -33.71 -4.56
CA LYS A 524 9.95 -33.95 -5.33
C LYS A 524 10.26 -34.21 -6.81
N ASP A 525 9.52 -35.13 -7.41
CA ASP A 525 9.62 -35.48 -8.83
C ASP A 525 9.10 -34.39 -9.79
N THR A 526 8.37 -33.41 -9.25
CA THR A 526 7.81 -32.27 -9.98
C THR A 526 8.85 -31.21 -10.37
N TYR A 527 10.08 -31.28 -9.85
CA TYR A 527 11.16 -30.34 -10.19
C TYR A 527 11.30 -30.13 -11.71
N THR A 528 11.40 -31.21 -12.48
CA THR A 528 11.60 -31.15 -13.93
C THR A 528 10.46 -30.44 -14.65
N LYS A 529 9.22 -30.57 -14.15
CA LYS A 529 8.05 -29.89 -14.71
C LYS A 529 8.15 -28.38 -14.49
N TYR A 530 8.37 -27.95 -13.25
CA TYR A 530 8.37 -26.53 -12.91
C TYR A 530 9.60 -25.80 -13.44
N ILE A 531 10.79 -26.43 -13.42
CA ILE A 531 11.98 -25.82 -14.01
C ILE A 531 11.86 -25.66 -15.54
N SER A 532 11.10 -26.55 -16.21
CA SER A 532 10.78 -26.38 -17.63
C SER A 532 9.83 -25.20 -17.87
N ARG A 533 8.81 -25.02 -17.02
CA ARG A 533 7.87 -23.88 -17.12
C ARG A 533 8.53 -22.55 -16.77
N ALA A 534 9.60 -22.56 -15.97
CA ALA A 534 10.40 -21.37 -15.70
C ALA A 534 11.00 -20.74 -16.97
N GLY A 535 11.10 -21.47 -18.09
CA GLY A 535 11.53 -20.95 -19.39
C GLY A 535 10.42 -20.32 -20.24
N ASN A 536 9.17 -20.37 -19.81
CA ASN A 536 8.01 -19.96 -20.61
C ASN A 536 8.01 -18.48 -21.02
N TRP A 537 8.66 -17.60 -20.26
CA TRP A 537 8.84 -16.18 -20.59
C TRP A 537 9.40 -15.95 -22.02
N GLN A 538 10.22 -16.88 -22.53
CA GLN A 538 10.81 -16.80 -23.87
C GLN A 538 9.74 -16.79 -24.97
N ASN A 539 8.55 -17.34 -24.72
CA ASN A 539 7.47 -17.43 -25.71
C ASN A 539 6.90 -16.07 -26.11
N LEU A 540 7.10 -15.03 -25.28
CA LEU A 540 6.67 -13.66 -25.59
C LEU A 540 7.79 -12.77 -26.13
N PHE A 541 9.02 -13.27 -26.26
CA PHE A 541 10.11 -12.48 -26.83
C PHE A 541 9.99 -12.39 -28.35
N LYS A 542 9.71 -11.18 -28.85
CA LYS A 542 9.62 -10.89 -30.29
C LYS A 542 10.91 -10.21 -30.76
N ALA A 543 11.84 -10.99 -31.31
CA ALA A 543 13.21 -10.58 -31.64
C ALA A 543 13.33 -9.36 -32.60
N ASP A 544 12.37 -9.20 -33.51
CA ASP A 544 12.31 -8.11 -34.49
C ASP A 544 11.48 -6.90 -34.03
N GLN A 545 10.90 -6.94 -32.82
CA GLN A 545 10.13 -5.81 -32.29
C GLN A 545 11.03 -4.60 -32.08
N LYS A 546 10.60 -3.44 -32.57
CA LYS A 546 11.28 -2.15 -32.39
C LYS A 546 10.58 -1.30 -31.33
N SER A 547 11.29 -0.31 -30.81
CA SER A 547 10.73 0.77 -30.00
C SER A 547 11.03 2.12 -30.64
N THR A 548 10.06 3.02 -30.59
CA THR A 548 10.22 4.41 -31.06
C THR A 548 9.87 5.37 -29.93
N ILE A 549 10.67 6.42 -29.74
CA ILE A 549 10.41 7.47 -28.75
C ILE A 549 10.24 8.78 -29.52
N ASN A 550 9.08 9.42 -29.39
CA ASN A 550 8.76 10.65 -30.14
C ASN A 550 8.97 10.53 -31.65
N GLY A 551 8.65 9.37 -32.22
CA GLY A 551 8.81 9.08 -33.66
C GLY A 551 10.23 8.76 -34.11
N ILE A 552 11.20 8.66 -33.20
CA ILE A 552 12.60 8.31 -33.48
C ILE A 552 12.84 6.85 -33.03
N ASP A 553 13.39 6.02 -33.92
CA ASP A 553 13.81 4.64 -33.59
C ASP A 553 14.86 4.69 -32.47
N SER A 554 14.66 3.92 -31.40
CA SER A 554 15.58 3.86 -30.26
C SER A 554 16.92 3.19 -30.62
N GLY A 555 16.99 2.48 -31.76
CA GLY A 555 18.15 1.71 -32.18
C GLY A 555 18.29 0.36 -31.46
N PHE A 556 17.20 -0.13 -30.86
CA PHE A 556 17.13 -1.43 -30.20
C PHE A 556 15.99 -2.26 -30.76
N THR A 557 16.24 -3.56 -30.91
CA THR A 557 15.26 -4.56 -31.33
C THR A 557 15.13 -5.66 -30.28
N GLY A 558 14.04 -6.42 -30.34
CA GLY A 558 13.75 -7.51 -29.41
C GLY A 558 13.07 -6.99 -28.15
N PHE A 559 11.75 -7.17 -28.06
CA PHE A 559 10.97 -6.81 -26.87
C PHE A 559 9.95 -7.90 -26.59
N PHE A 560 9.55 -8.02 -25.32
CA PHE A 560 8.35 -8.76 -24.99
C PHE A 560 7.13 -8.09 -25.64
N GLN A 561 6.26 -8.92 -26.23
CA GLN A 561 5.03 -8.48 -26.86
C GLN A 561 3.91 -9.47 -26.52
N PRO A 562 2.66 -8.99 -26.45
CA PRO A 562 1.53 -9.88 -26.18
C PRO A 562 1.36 -10.87 -27.33
N LYS A 563 0.78 -12.04 -27.04
CA LYS A 563 0.39 -13.04 -28.06
C LYS A 563 -1.06 -13.42 -27.87
N TYR A 564 -1.80 -13.57 -28.95
CA TYR A 564 -3.14 -14.13 -28.92
C TYR A 564 -3.12 -15.65 -28.74
N LEU A 565 -4.26 -16.23 -28.34
CA LEU A 565 -4.46 -17.67 -28.22
C LEU A 565 -4.03 -18.50 -29.44
N ASN A 566 -4.13 -17.94 -30.64
CA ASN A 566 -3.75 -18.60 -31.90
C ASN A 566 -2.24 -18.51 -32.22
N GLY A 567 -1.44 -17.91 -31.32
CA GLY A 567 0.00 -17.71 -31.48
C GLY A 567 0.41 -16.49 -32.31
N THR A 568 -0.54 -15.72 -32.86
CA THR A 568 -0.24 -14.46 -33.54
C THR A 568 0.13 -13.38 -32.52
N TRP A 569 0.98 -12.43 -32.93
CA TRP A 569 1.43 -11.35 -32.05
C TRP A 569 0.36 -10.27 -31.89
N GLY A 570 0.11 -9.87 -30.66
CA GLY A 570 -0.49 -8.58 -30.31
C GLY A 570 0.57 -7.48 -30.33
N TYR A 571 0.17 -6.28 -29.92
CA TYR A 571 1.08 -5.15 -29.83
C TYR A 571 0.82 -4.31 -28.58
N GLN A 572 1.88 -4.05 -27.83
CA GLN A 572 1.96 -2.94 -26.89
C GLN A 572 3.17 -2.09 -27.28
N ASP A 573 3.00 -0.77 -27.36
CA ASP A 573 4.13 0.13 -27.55
C ASP A 573 5.15 -0.10 -26.42
N PRO A 574 6.43 -0.42 -26.71
CA PRO A 574 7.39 -0.73 -25.67
C PRO A 574 7.58 0.35 -24.60
N ILE A 575 7.26 1.62 -24.91
CA ILE A 575 7.35 2.72 -23.93
C ILE A 575 6.06 2.94 -23.13
N ALA A 576 4.95 2.29 -23.47
CA ALA A 576 3.71 2.39 -22.70
C ALA A 576 3.97 2.04 -21.23
N CYS A 577 3.34 2.75 -20.30
CA CYS A 577 3.58 2.62 -18.85
C CYS A 577 4.97 3.08 -18.37
N SER A 578 5.72 3.86 -19.16
CA SER A 578 6.93 4.55 -18.70
C SER A 578 6.63 6.03 -18.38
N PRO A 579 7.52 6.74 -17.65
CA PRO A 579 7.38 8.18 -17.42
C PRO A 579 7.25 9.00 -18.71
N LEU A 580 7.71 8.49 -19.85
CA LEU A 580 7.59 9.16 -21.15
C LEU A 580 6.22 8.97 -21.83
N ALA A 581 5.42 7.97 -21.42
CA ALA A 581 4.15 7.62 -22.05
C ALA A 581 2.93 7.68 -21.10
N GLY A 582 3.17 7.85 -19.80
CA GLY A 582 2.16 7.91 -18.73
C GLY A 582 2.22 6.70 -17.80
N TRP A 583 1.77 6.91 -16.56
CA TRP A 583 1.64 5.88 -15.53
C TRP A 583 0.59 4.83 -15.91
N CYS A 584 0.70 3.59 -15.42
CA CYS A 584 -0.31 2.54 -15.53
C CYS A 584 -0.62 1.97 -14.15
N SER A 585 -1.90 1.66 -13.86
CA SER A 585 -2.30 0.90 -12.69
C SER A 585 -3.41 -0.10 -13.01
N LEU A 586 -3.62 -1.04 -12.09
CA LEU A 586 -4.66 -2.05 -12.23
C LEU A 586 -6.07 -1.47 -12.38
N THR A 587 -6.39 -0.42 -11.62
CA THR A 587 -7.76 0.03 -11.41
C THR A 587 -8.18 1.19 -12.31
N SER A 588 -7.24 1.97 -12.86
CA SER A 588 -7.56 3.15 -13.67
C SER A 588 -7.19 3.00 -15.14
N ASN A 589 -6.08 2.34 -15.47
CA ASN A 589 -5.58 2.20 -16.84
C ASN A 589 -4.70 0.95 -17.04
N PRO A 590 -5.28 -0.26 -16.94
CA PRO A 590 -4.54 -1.50 -17.07
C PRO A 590 -3.95 -1.67 -18.49
N SER A 591 -2.77 -2.28 -18.55
CA SER A 591 -2.02 -2.59 -19.78
C SER A 591 -1.51 -4.04 -19.76
N GLU A 592 -0.76 -4.47 -20.78
CA GLU A 592 -0.22 -5.85 -20.86
C GLU A 592 0.98 -6.07 -19.95
N THR A 593 1.56 -4.99 -19.45
CA THR A 593 2.51 -4.97 -18.33
C THR A 593 1.84 -4.32 -17.12
N PHE A 594 2.28 -4.70 -15.92
CA PHE A 594 1.78 -4.14 -14.66
C PHE A 594 2.70 -2.98 -14.22
N GLU A 595 2.14 -1.76 -14.12
CA GLU A 595 2.76 -0.51 -13.62
C GLU A 595 4.10 -0.07 -14.23
N SER A 596 4.55 -0.76 -15.28
CA SER A 596 5.86 -0.53 -15.88
C SER A 596 5.84 -0.89 -17.37
N SER A 597 6.85 -0.44 -18.10
CA SER A 597 6.95 -0.59 -19.55
C SER A 597 7.61 -1.89 -19.99
N CYS A 598 7.47 -2.27 -21.26
CA CYS A 598 8.19 -3.42 -21.80
C CYS A 598 9.72 -3.21 -21.77
N TRP A 599 10.19 -1.95 -21.75
CA TRP A 599 11.60 -1.64 -21.58
C TRP A 599 12.17 -2.14 -20.26
N GLU A 600 11.41 -1.99 -19.18
CA GLU A 600 11.82 -2.40 -17.84
C GLU A 600 11.59 -3.89 -17.64
N TYR A 601 10.42 -4.41 -18.04
CA TYR A 601 10.12 -5.84 -17.98
C TYR A 601 11.09 -6.69 -18.82
N MET A 602 11.82 -6.13 -19.79
CA MET A 602 12.91 -6.85 -20.46
C MET A 602 14.01 -7.33 -19.51
N PHE A 603 14.16 -6.69 -18.36
CA PHE A 603 15.16 -7.04 -17.35
C PHE A 603 14.57 -7.88 -16.20
N PHE A 604 13.27 -8.18 -16.23
CA PHE A 604 12.60 -9.00 -15.22
C PHE A 604 12.62 -10.49 -15.60
N VAL A 605 13.80 -11.09 -15.56
CA VAL A 605 14.00 -12.56 -15.64
C VAL A 605 15.07 -12.97 -14.61
N PRO A 606 14.85 -12.72 -13.31
CA PRO A 606 15.89 -12.79 -12.27
C PRO A 606 16.56 -14.16 -12.12
N HIS A 607 15.91 -15.24 -12.56
CA HIS A 607 16.45 -16.60 -12.55
C HIS A 607 17.28 -16.95 -13.78
N ASP A 608 17.24 -16.16 -14.87
CA ASP A 608 17.87 -16.54 -16.16
C ASP A 608 18.37 -15.33 -17.00
N ILE A 609 18.99 -14.35 -16.34
CA ILE A 609 19.51 -13.14 -17.01
C ILE A 609 20.55 -13.45 -18.07
N HIS A 610 21.36 -14.51 -17.91
CA HIS A 610 22.28 -14.93 -18.96
C HIS A 610 21.57 -15.19 -20.29
N LYS A 611 20.41 -15.85 -20.28
CA LYS A 611 19.63 -16.08 -21.51
C LYS A 611 19.08 -14.79 -22.10
N VAL A 612 18.68 -13.83 -21.27
CA VAL A 612 18.29 -12.49 -21.73
C VAL A 612 19.46 -11.80 -22.44
N ILE A 613 20.67 -11.85 -21.88
CA ILE A 613 21.88 -11.29 -22.49
C ILE A 613 22.14 -11.93 -23.87
N GLU A 614 22.03 -13.26 -23.97
CA GLU A 614 22.16 -13.98 -25.25
C GLU A 614 21.13 -13.50 -26.29
N LEU A 615 19.85 -13.43 -25.91
CA LEU A 615 18.76 -12.99 -26.78
C LEU A 615 18.91 -11.54 -27.26
N LEU A 616 19.54 -10.69 -26.45
CA LEU A 616 19.80 -9.30 -26.78
C LEU A 616 21.10 -9.08 -27.56
N GLY A 617 21.81 -10.14 -27.95
CA GLY A 617 23.01 -10.06 -28.78
C GLY A 617 24.31 -9.87 -27.99
N GLY A 618 24.34 -10.33 -26.73
CA GLY A 618 25.54 -10.40 -25.90
C GLY A 618 25.70 -9.24 -24.90
N PRO A 619 26.73 -9.32 -24.02
CA PRO A 619 26.92 -8.40 -22.89
C PRO A 619 27.00 -6.93 -23.28
N GLU A 620 27.69 -6.59 -24.37
CA GLU A 620 27.86 -5.20 -24.82
C GLU A 620 26.52 -4.57 -25.23
N THR A 621 25.71 -5.28 -26.03
CA THR A 621 24.40 -4.79 -26.46
C THR A 621 23.44 -4.67 -25.29
N PHE A 622 23.47 -5.65 -24.37
CA PHE A 622 22.70 -5.62 -23.13
C PHE A 622 23.02 -4.39 -22.30
N LEU A 623 24.31 -4.11 -22.04
CA LEU A 623 24.74 -2.96 -21.26
C LEU A 623 24.38 -1.62 -21.92
N ARG A 624 24.56 -1.51 -23.25
CA ARG A 624 24.15 -0.31 -24.01
C ARG A 624 22.64 -0.06 -23.89
N ARG A 625 21.85 -1.13 -23.92
CA ARG A 625 20.39 -1.05 -23.78
C ARG A 625 19.97 -0.64 -22.37
N LEU A 626 20.59 -1.25 -21.37
CA LEU A 626 20.34 -0.94 -19.96
C LEU A 626 20.72 0.51 -19.64
N ASP A 627 21.87 0.98 -20.13
CA ASP A 627 22.28 2.38 -19.98
C ASP A 627 21.30 3.34 -20.65
N PHE A 628 20.83 3.02 -21.85
CA PHE A 628 19.79 3.80 -22.53
C PHE A 628 18.49 3.85 -21.71
N PHE A 629 18.05 2.72 -21.13
CA PHE A 629 16.87 2.68 -20.26
C PHE A 629 16.97 3.66 -19.09
N HIS A 630 18.10 3.66 -18.38
CA HIS A 630 18.33 4.54 -17.23
C HIS A 630 18.54 6.01 -17.58
N THR A 631 19.05 6.33 -18.79
CA THR A 631 19.43 7.70 -19.17
C THR A 631 18.42 8.42 -20.07
N SER A 632 17.51 7.69 -20.72
CA SER A 632 16.52 8.25 -21.65
C SER A 632 15.27 8.84 -20.99
N GLY A 633 15.10 8.65 -19.68
CA GLY A 633 13.89 9.02 -18.94
C GLY A 633 12.81 7.92 -18.93
N LEU A 634 13.13 6.71 -19.41
CA LEU A 634 12.22 5.55 -19.35
C LEU A 634 12.15 4.89 -17.97
N ALA A 635 13.24 4.95 -17.19
CA ALA A 635 13.32 4.34 -15.87
C ALA A 635 12.75 5.28 -14.79
N ASP A 636 11.90 4.75 -13.91
CA ASP A 636 11.45 5.41 -12.70
C ASP A 636 11.96 4.71 -11.45
N ILE A 637 12.94 5.29 -10.76
CA ILE A 637 13.46 4.70 -9.52
C ILE A 637 12.47 4.77 -8.35
N GLY A 638 11.33 5.48 -8.51
CA GLY A 638 10.21 5.46 -7.57
C GLY A 638 9.25 4.29 -7.78
N ASN A 639 9.63 3.29 -8.58
CA ASN A 639 8.87 2.06 -8.82
C ASN A 639 9.78 0.82 -8.67
N GLU A 640 9.26 -0.23 -8.06
CA GLU A 640 9.98 -1.41 -7.56
C GLU A 640 10.70 -2.24 -8.63
N PRO A 641 10.15 -2.48 -9.83
CA PRO A 641 10.81 -3.35 -10.80
C PRO A 641 12.12 -2.74 -11.33
N VAL A 642 12.35 -1.42 -11.16
CA VAL A 642 13.61 -0.76 -11.55
C VAL A 642 14.76 -1.17 -10.65
N PHE A 643 14.53 -1.52 -9.38
CA PHE A 643 15.60 -1.77 -8.41
C PHE A 643 16.61 -2.80 -8.91
N LEU A 644 16.12 -3.94 -9.40
CA LEU A 644 16.96 -5.02 -9.88
C LEU A 644 17.77 -4.62 -11.13
N THR A 645 17.23 -3.74 -11.98
CA THR A 645 17.91 -3.25 -13.19
C THR A 645 19.19 -2.47 -12.89
N VAL A 646 19.29 -1.88 -11.69
CA VAL A 646 20.51 -1.20 -11.22
C VAL A 646 21.70 -2.16 -11.15
N TYR A 647 21.45 -3.42 -10.79
CA TYR A 647 22.47 -4.43 -10.51
C TYR A 647 22.70 -5.42 -11.65
N MET A 648 21.91 -5.35 -12.72
CA MET A 648 22.07 -6.17 -13.92
C MET A 648 23.47 -6.16 -14.57
N PRO A 649 24.30 -5.11 -14.46
CA PRO A 649 25.68 -5.16 -14.95
C PRO A 649 26.54 -6.28 -14.33
N HIS A 650 26.19 -6.80 -13.15
CA HIS A 650 26.87 -7.95 -12.53
C HIS A 650 26.82 -9.20 -13.42
N TYR A 651 25.69 -9.46 -14.09
CA TYR A 651 25.54 -10.58 -15.02
C TYR A 651 26.29 -10.40 -16.34
N ALA A 652 26.65 -9.16 -16.68
CA ALA A 652 27.41 -8.82 -17.88
C ALA A 652 28.92 -8.64 -17.61
N GLY A 653 29.40 -9.03 -16.42
CA GLY A 653 30.81 -8.92 -16.04
C GLY A 653 31.28 -7.48 -15.84
N ARG A 654 30.38 -6.55 -15.49
CA ARG A 654 30.69 -5.12 -15.30
C ARG A 654 30.10 -4.57 -14.00
N PRO A 655 30.41 -5.15 -12.83
CA PRO A 655 29.83 -4.74 -11.54
C PRO A 655 30.11 -3.27 -11.18
N GLY A 656 31.23 -2.69 -11.67
CA GLY A 656 31.54 -1.27 -11.49
C GLY A 656 30.46 -0.31 -12.02
N LEU A 657 29.73 -0.70 -13.07
CA LEU A 657 28.60 0.09 -13.58
C LEU A 657 27.41 0.10 -12.61
N SER A 658 27.19 -0.98 -11.87
CA SER A 658 26.19 -1.03 -10.80
C SER A 658 26.58 -0.09 -9.66
N SER A 659 27.86 -0.09 -9.25
CA SER A 659 28.39 0.84 -8.24
C SER A 659 28.17 2.29 -8.66
N LYS A 660 28.56 2.63 -9.90
CA LYS A 660 28.35 3.96 -10.47
C LYS A 660 26.88 4.39 -10.45
N ARG A 661 25.98 3.48 -10.83
CA ARG A 661 24.54 3.76 -10.92
C ARG A 661 23.91 3.94 -9.55
N ALA A 662 24.20 3.05 -8.59
CA ALA A 662 23.73 3.19 -7.21
C ALA A 662 24.22 4.51 -6.58
N HIS A 663 25.52 4.82 -6.70
CA HIS A 663 26.11 6.07 -6.21
C HIS A 663 25.60 7.32 -6.94
N SER A 664 24.92 7.18 -8.09
CA SER A 664 24.23 8.28 -8.75
C SER A 664 22.77 8.41 -8.29
N TYR A 665 22.02 7.32 -8.17
CA TYR A 665 20.59 7.35 -7.82
C TYR A 665 20.36 7.77 -6.37
N ILE A 666 21.08 7.15 -5.42
CA ILE A 666 20.84 7.38 -3.99
C ILE A 666 20.93 8.87 -3.63
N PRO A 667 22.05 9.58 -3.86
CA PRO A 667 22.15 10.99 -3.48
C PRO A 667 21.30 11.95 -4.34
N SER A 668 20.83 11.53 -5.52
CA SER A 668 20.03 12.40 -6.41
C SER A 668 18.52 12.28 -6.21
N ARG A 669 18.05 11.16 -5.63
CA ARG A 669 16.62 10.84 -5.51
C ARG A 669 16.17 10.58 -4.08
N PHE A 670 17.09 10.29 -3.17
CA PHE A 670 16.81 10.01 -1.77
C PHE A 670 17.57 10.98 -0.86
N ASN A 671 16.89 11.54 0.14
CA ASN A 671 17.52 12.43 1.12
C ASN A 671 16.70 12.49 2.41
N SER A 672 17.23 13.20 3.42
CA SER A 672 16.60 13.35 4.73
C SER A 672 15.57 14.48 4.85
N THR A 673 15.02 14.99 3.74
CA THR A 673 13.94 15.98 3.79
C THR A 673 12.58 15.27 3.78
N HIS A 674 11.51 15.97 4.19
CA HIS A 674 10.17 15.38 4.20
C HIS A 674 9.70 14.85 2.82
N PRO A 675 9.98 15.53 1.67
CA PRO A 675 9.74 14.95 0.33
C PRO A 675 10.90 14.09 -0.18
N GLY A 676 11.70 13.50 0.71
CA GLY A 676 12.97 12.83 0.40
C GLY A 676 12.84 11.48 -0.30
N LEU A 677 11.64 11.06 -0.72
CA LEU A 677 11.39 9.83 -1.47
C LEU A 677 10.90 10.15 -2.90
N PRO A 678 11.29 9.35 -3.91
CA PRO A 678 10.94 9.60 -5.31
C PRO A 678 9.52 9.15 -5.70
N GLY A 679 8.87 8.33 -4.87
CA GLY A 679 7.56 7.73 -5.07
C GLY A 679 7.04 7.16 -3.74
N ASN A 680 5.98 6.34 -3.80
CA ASN A 680 5.43 5.66 -2.63
C ASN A 680 6.53 4.88 -1.90
N ASP A 681 6.46 4.76 -0.56
CA ASP A 681 7.41 3.91 0.16
C ASP A 681 7.07 2.41 0.06
N ASP A 682 5.84 2.08 -0.34
CA ASP A 682 5.28 0.73 -0.60
C ASP A 682 5.69 -0.27 0.47
N SER A 683 5.20 -0.03 1.70
CA SER A 683 5.49 -0.82 2.90
C SER A 683 6.99 -0.93 3.24
N GLY A 684 7.83 -0.02 2.77
CA GLY A 684 9.27 0.01 3.02
C GLY A 684 10.11 -0.58 1.89
N ALA A 685 9.56 -0.78 0.70
CA ALA A 685 10.30 -1.20 -0.49
C ALA A 685 11.36 -0.15 -0.90
N MET A 686 10.98 1.13 -1.02
CA MET A 686 11.92 2.22 -1.30
C MET A 686 12.99 2.34 -0.22
N ALA A 687 12.59 2.29 1.05
CA ALA A 687 13.51 2.25 2.17
C ALA A 687 14.53 1.11 2.02
N SER A 688 14.06 -0.11 1.73
CA SER A 688 14.91 -1.30 1.61
C SER A 688 15.88 -1.23 0.45
N PHE A 689 15.49 -0.66 -0.70
CA PHE A 689 16.41 -0.40 -1.81
C PHE A 689 17.60 0.47 -1.37
N THR A 690 17.33 1.57 -0.65
CA THR A 690 18.40 2.45 -0.17
C THR A 690 19.28 1.78 0.89
N ILE A 691 18.69 0.98 1.80
CA ILE A 691 19.44 0.25 2.84
C ILE A 691 20.42 -0.72 2.18
N PHE A 692 19.95 -1.51 1.22
CA PHE A 692 20.80 -2.45 0.50
C PHE A 692 21.96 -1.75 -0.21
N ALA A 693 21.67 -0.69 -0.97
CA ALA A 693 22.73 0.13 -1.57
C ALA A 693 23.73 0.65 -0.52
N ASN A 694 23.24 1.17 0.60
CA ASN A 694 24.07 1.73 1.67
C ASN A 694 24.97 0.70 2.37
N ILE A 695 24.49 -0.54 2.58
CA ILE A 695 25.30 -1.62 3.16
C ILE A 695 26.23 -2.28 2.14
N GLY A 696 26.12 -1.96 0.86
CA GLY A 696 26.99 -2.50 -0.20
C GLY A 696 26.53 -3.84 -0.77
N LEU A 697 25.27 -4.22 -0.58
CA LEU A 697 24.71 -5.48 -1.08
C LEU A 697 23.35 -5.27 -1.72
N PHE A 698 22.93 -6.10 -2.66
CA PHE A 698 21.53 -6.10 -3.14
C PHE A 698 21.02 -7.52 -3.41
N PRO A 699 19.84 -7.92 -2.90
CA PRO A 699 19.38 -9.29 -2.99
C PRO A 699 18.89 -9.61 -4.42
N ASN A 700 19.09 -10.86 -4.84
CA ASN A 700 18.26 -11.48 -5.88
C ASN A 700 17.40 -12.55 -5.20
N PRO A 701 16.18 -12.21 -4.72
CA PRO A 701 15.40 -13.09 -3.88
C PRO A 701 15.04 -14.43 -4.53
N GLY A 702 14.60 -15.39 -3.73
CA GLY A 702 14.34 -16.77 -4.18
C GLY A 702 15.61 -17.55 -4.54
N GLN A 703 16.78 -16.91 -4.39
CA GLN A 703 18.10 -17.44 -4.65
C GLN A 703 19.06 -17.01 -3.54
N ASN A 704 20.12 -17.79 -3.32
CA ASN A 704 21.14 -17.47 -2.33
C ASN A 704 22.20 -16.50 -2.91
N VAL A 705 21.77 -15.30 -3.31
CA VAL A 705 22.60 -14.32 -4.04
C VAL A 705 22.37 -12.88 -3.54
N TYR A 706 23.46 -12.20 -3.22
CA TYR A 706 23.53 -10.75 -2.98
C TYR A 706 24.63 -10.15 -3.85
N PHE A 707 24.29 -9.20 -4.74
CA PHE A 707 25.25 -8.49 -5.57
C PHE A 707 26.10 -7.53 -4.73
N ILE A 708 27.40 -7.43 -4.99
CA ILE A 708 28.33 -6.62 -4.20
C ILE A 708 28.59 -5.28 -4.88
N ILE A 709 28.37 -4.19 -4.15
CA ILE A 709 28.89 -2.86 -4.46
C ILE A 709 29.63 -2.30 -3.24
N PRO A 710 30.45 -1.25 -3.36
CA PRO A 710 30.99 -0.58 -2.19
C PRO A 710 29.85 0.01 -1.33
N PRO A 711 29.84 -0.20 0.01
CA PRO A 711 28.91 0.50 0.88
C PRO A 711 29.10 2.01 0.84
N PHE A 712 28.07 2.75 1.24
CA PHE A 712 28.11 4.20 1.37
C PHE A 712 28.81 4.67 2.66
N PHE A 713 29.22 3.73 3.52
CA PHE A 713 29.96 3.99 4.75
C PHE A 713 31.36 3.36 4.67
N GLU A 714 32.26 3.77 5.57
CA GLU A 714 33.59 3.15 5.66
C GLU A 714 33.49 1.68 6.07
N SER A 715 32.59 1.37 7.01
CA SER A 715 32.27 0.00 7.38
C SER A 715 30.82 -0.13 7.82
N VAL A 716 30.19 -1.27 7.52
CA VAL A 716 28.89 -1.69 8.05
C VAL A 716 29.02 -3.07 8.65
N SER A 717 28.49 -3.25 9.85
CA SER A 717 28.51 -4.52 10.58
C SER A 717 27.09 -4.90 10.99
N ILE A 718 26.72 -6.16 10.78
CA ILE A 718 25.41 -6.72 11.14
C ILE A 718 25.62 -7.97 11.97
N ILE A 719 25.06 -8.00 13.17
CA ILE A 719 25.05 -9.17 14.05
C ILE A 719 23.85 -10.04 13.66
N SER A 720 24.10 -11.28 13.26
CA SER A 720 23.02 -12.23 12.99
C SER A 720 22.25 -12.55 14.28
N PRO A 721 20.93 -12.33 14.34
CA PRO A 721 20.13 -12.71 15.51
C PRO A 721 20.08 -14.22 15.76
N LEU A 722 20.40 -15.04 14.74
CA LEU A 722 20.38 -16.50 14.82
C LEU A 722 21.67 -17.07 15.39
N THR A 723 22.82 -16.56 14.95
CA THR A 723 24.14 -17.13 15.28
C THR A 723 24.97 -16.25 16.20
N ASN A 724 24.53 -15.01 16.45
CA ASN A 724 25.26 -13.97 17.18
C ASN A 724 26.66 -13.70 16.62
N LYS A 725 26.90 -14.06 15.36
CA LYS A 725 28.12 -13.74 14.62
C LYS A 725 27.94 -12.42 13.88
N THR A 726 29.03 -11.66 13.74
CA THR A 726 29.02 -10.35 13.11
C THR A 726 29.55 -10.45 11.69
N ALA A 727 28.71 -10.15 10.71
CA ALA A 727 29.15 -9.95 9.33
C ALA A 727 29.58 -8.49 9.15
N THR A 728 30.66 -8.25 8.41
CA THR A 728 31.23 -6.91 8.22
C THR A 728 31.58 -6.67 6.77
N ILE A 729 31.17 -5.55 6.19
CA ILE A 729 31.62 -5.07 4.89
C ILE A 729 32.36 -3.77 5.12
N ARG A 730 33.59 -3.66 4.62
CA ARG A 730 34.41 -2.45 4.78
C ARG A 730 35.11 -2.03 3.51
N ASN A 731 35.19 -0.72 3.35
CA ASN A 731 35.89 -0.05 2.27
C ASN A 731 37.29 0.35 2.71
N LEU A 732 38.31 -0.22 2.06
CA LEU A 732 39.68 0.28 2.11
C LEU A 732 39.83 1.39 1.07
N ASN A 733 40.50 2.48 1.46
CA ASN A 733 40.53 3.74 0.71
C ASN A 733 39.15 4.40 0.56
N PHE A 734 38.31 4.33 1.60
CA PHE A 734 37.01 5.00 1.62
C PHE A 734 37.13 6.48 1.25
N ASP A 735 36.11 6.98 0.55
CA ASP A 735 36.03 8.35 0.08
C ASP A 735 34.62 8.88 0.31
N ASN A 736 34.44 9.79 1.26
CA ASN A 736 33.13 10.35 1.57
C ASN A 736 32.60 11.30 0.48
N GLU A 737 33.44 11.67 -0.50
CA GLU A 737 33.03 12.36 -1.73
C GLU A 737 32.61 11.39 -2.85
N TYR A 738 32.71 10.08 -2.63
CA TYR A 738 32.35 9.02 -3.58
C TYR A 738 33.01 9.16 -4.96
N LYS A 739 34.28 9.62 -5.03
CA LYS A 739 35.08 9.53 -6.26
C LYS A 739 35.68 8.13 -6.42
N ARG A 740 36.02 7.48 -5.31
CA ARG A 740 36.49 6.08 -5.28
C ARG A 740 35.32 5.14 -5.02
N ILE A 741 34.65 4.69 -6.09
CA ILE A 741 33.46 3.82 -6.04
C ILE A 741 33.62 2.50 -6.80
N TYR A 742 34.82 2.22 -7.31
CA TYR A 742 35.09 1.00 -8.07
C TYR A 742 35.97 0.06 -7.26
N ILE A 743 35.49 -1.17 -7.08
CA ILE A 743 36.22 -2.23 -6.40
C ILE A 743 37.41 -2.63 -7.27
N GLN A 744 38.61 -2.51 -6.72
CA GLN A 744 39.86 -2.92 -7.35
C GLN A 744 40.23 -4.36 -6.98
N GLN A 745 39.99 -4.71 -5.70
CA GLN A 745 40.28 -6.01 -5.12
C GLN A 745 39.31 -6.25 -3.96
N ALA A 746 38.91 -7.50 -3.74
CA ALA A 746 38.14 -7.90 -2.56
C ALA A 746 38.84 -9.03 -1.80
N LYS A 747 38.67 -9.03 -0.48
CA LYS A 747 39.03 -10.16 0.38
C LYS A 747 37.83 -10.61 1.19
N LEU A 748 37.61 -11.92 1.28
CA LEU A 748 36.59 -12.52 2.13
C LEU A 748 37.31 -13.33 3.22
N ASN A 749 37.16 -12.91 4.47
CA ASN A 749 37.88 -13.44 5.63
C ASN A 749 39.41 -13.47 5.44
N GLY A 750 39.95 -12.45 4.77
CA GLY A 750 41.38 -12.30 4.49
C GLY A 750 41.88 -12.99 3.22
N GLU A 751 41.09 -13.89 2.63
CA GLU A 751 41.42 -14.60 1.40
C GLU A 751 40.97 -13.83 0.16
N THR A 752 41.68 -13.98 -0.96
CA THR A 752 41.32 -13.30 -2.23
C THR A 752 39.94 -13.73 -2.69
N TYR A 753 39.08 -12.77 -3.02
CA TYR A 753 37.72 -13.00 -3.46
C TYR A 753 37.45 -12.28 -4.78
N THR A 754 36.96 -13.00 -5.80
CA THR A 754 36.78 -12.47 -7.15
C THR A 754 35.32 -12.42 -7.60
N LYS A 755 34.43 -13.22 -6.99
CA LYS A 755 33.00 -13.21 -7.32
C LYS A 755 32.38 -11.86 -7.01
N ASN A 756 31.51 -11.38 -7.89
CA ASN A 756 30.83 -10.09 -7.73
C ASN A 756 29.54 -10.18 -6.91
N TRP A 757 29.34 -11.28 -6.20
CA TRP A 757 28.17 -11.58 -5.37
C TRP A 757 28.59 -12.47 -4.18
N VAL A 758 27.82 -12.46 -3.09
CA VAL A 758 27.94 -13.37 -1.94
C VAL A 758 26.62 -14.10 -1.65
N GLY A 759 26.66 -15.21 -0.92
CA GLY A 759 25.48 -15.88 -0.37
C GLY A 759 25.10 -15.40 1.04
N HIS A 760 23.95 -15.85 1.52
CA HIS A 760 23.37 -15.51 2.83
C HIS A 760 24.23 -16.00 4.00
N GLU A 761 25.07 -17.01 3.78
CA GLU A 761 26.06 -17.47 4.73
C GLU A 761 27.05 -16.37 5.16
N PHE A 762 27.20 -15.30 4.36
CA PHE A 762 27.89 -14.08 4.75
C PHE A 762 27.42 -13.58 6.12
N PHE A 763 26.09 -13.56 6.34
CA PHE A 763 25.48 -13.11 7.58
C PHE A 763 25.52 -14.18 8.67
N THR A 764 25.13 -15.42 8.36
CA THR A 764 25.01 -16.47 9.38
C THR A 764 26.37 -16.93 9.91
N GLU A 765 27.41 -16.90 9.08
CA GLU A 765 28.77 -17.30 9.46
C GLU A 765 29.64 -16.12 9.96
N GLY A 766 29.14 -14.89 9.89
CA GLY A 766 29.83 -13.69 10.35
C GLY A 766 31.10 -13.39 9.58
N TRP A 767 31.00 -13.33 8.25
CA TRP A 767 32.14 -13.10 7.38
C TRP A 767 32.54 -11.62 7.32
N THR A 768 33.80 -11.36 7.00
CA THR A 768 34.33 -10.02 6.72
C THR A 768 34.67 -9.89 5.24
N LEU A 769 34.02 -8.96 4.54
CA LEU A 769 34.30 -8.58 3.17
C LEU A 769 35.04 -7.23 3.14
N GLU A 770 36.31 -7.23 2.73
CA GLU A 770 37.14 -6.04 2.61
C GLU A 770 37.27 -5.65 1.14
N LEU A 771 36.87 -4.43 0.79
CA LEU A 771 36.83 -3.92 -0.59
C LEU A 771 37.85 -2.79 -0.75
N THR A 772 38.89 -2.99 -1.56
CA THR A 772 39.84 -1.92 -1.90
C THR A 772 39.29 -1.08 -3.04
N LEU A 773 39.05 0.22 -2.81
CA LEU A 773 38.41 1.11 -3.77
C LEU A 773 39.42 1.93 -4.60
N GLY A 774 38.99 2.31 -5.81
CA GLY A 774 39.70 3.17 -6.76
C GLY A 774 38.72 4.04 -7.58
N GLU A 775 39.28 4.97 -8.37
CA GLU A 775 38.52 5.99 -9.13
C GLU A 775 38.04 5.51 -10.51
N GLU A 776 38.56 4.39 -11.02
CA GLU A 776 38.23 3.83 -12.33
C GLU A 776 37.81 2.36 -12.21
N GLU A 777 37.04 1.87 -13.18
CA GLU A 777 36.68 0.45 -13.25
C GLU A 777 37.92 -0.46 -13.32
N SER A 778 37.82 -1.65 -12.72
CA SER A 778 38.90 -2.65 -12.67
C SER A 778 38.47 -3.98 -13.29
N GLU A 779 39.39 -4.94 -13.35
CA GLU A 779 39.14 -6.31 -13.79
C GLU A 779 38.52 -7.22 -12.71
N TRP A 780 38.18 -6.69 -11.53
CA TRP A 780 37.55 -7.48 -10.46
C TRP A 780 36.11 -7.85 -10.81
N GLY A 781 35.75 -9.12 -10.66
CA GLY A 781 34.38 -9.59 -10.82
C GLY A 781 33.87 -9.60 -12.26
N THR A 782 34.76 -9.67 -13.25
CA THR A 782 34.44 -9.58 -14.68
C THR A 782 34.45 -10.93 -15.40
N LYS A 783 35.05 -11.97 -14.82
CA LYS A 783 35.19 -13.28 -15.46
C LYS A 783 33.90 -14.08 -15.37
N GLU A 784 33.74 -15.06 -16.26
CA GLU A 784 32.55 -15.91 -16.33
C GLU A 784 32.30 -16.67 -15.01
N GLU A 785 33.35 -17.15 -14.34
CA GLU A 785 33.25 -17.82 -13.03
C GLU A 785 32.93 -16.89 -11.86
N ASP A 786 33.09 -15.57 -12.05
CA ASP A 786 32.81 -14.55 -11.04
C ASP A 786 31.36 -14.06 -11.09
N LEU A 787 30.64 -14.35 -12.17
CA LEU A 787 29.27 -13.90 -12.41
C LEU A 787 28.27 -14.58 -11.47
N PRO A 788 27.12 -13.94 -11.19
CA PRO A 788 26.05 -14.58 -10.45
C PRO A 788 25.42 -15.72 -11.25
N PRO A 789 24.85 -16.74 -10.58
CA PRO A 789 24.27 -17.89 -11.26
C PRO A 789 23.04 -17.51 -12.11
N SER A 790 22.85 -18.22 -13.23
CA SER A 790 21.65 -18.17 -14.07
C SER A 790 21.23 -19.59 -14.45
N LEU A 791 19.96 -19.80 -14.75
CA LEU A 791 19.44 -21.12 -15.09
C LEU A 791 20.13 -21.71 -16.34
N SER A 792 20.31 -20.91 -17.39
CA SER A 792 20.88 -21.36 -18.66
C SER A 792 22.36 -21.73 -18.62
N THR A 793 23.12 -21.30 -17.59
CA THR A 793 24.55 -21.60 -17.46
C THR A 793 24.83 -22.92 -16.74
N GLY A 794 23.79 -23.61 -16.24
CA GLY A 794 23.94 -24.85 -15.46
C GLY A 794 24.57 -24.64 -14.06
N SER A 795 24.91 -23.39 -13.71
CA SER A 795 25.57 -23.01 -12.45
C SER A 795 24.66 -23.10 -11.22
N ILE A 796 23.35 -23.35 -11.42
CA ILE A 796 22.36 -23.58 -10.37
C ILE A 796 22.51 -24.98 -9.72
N GLU A 797 23.40 -25.84 -10.23
CA GLU A 797 23.62 -27.17 -9.66
C GLU A 797 24.71 -27.23 -8.57
N VAL A 798 24.31 -27.83 -7.43
CA VAL A 798 25.11 -28.57 -6.42
C VAL A 798 25.49 -27.84 -5.11
N GLY A 799 25.62 -26.51 -5.04
CA GLY A 799 26.01 -25.82 -3.79
C GLY A 799 25.02 -24.83 -3.17
N LEU A 800 24.12 -24.27 -3.98
CA LEU A 800 23.29 -23.09 -3.62
C LEU A 800 21.83 -23.44 -3.27
N LEU A 801 21.43 -24.71 -3.41
CA LEU A 801 20.05 -25.18 -3.24
C LEU A 801 19.88 -26.22 -2.13
N SER A 802 20.94 -26.53 -1.38
CA SER A 802 20.89 -27.44 -0.26
C SER A 802 21.21 -26.67 1.02
N PRO A 803 20.34 -26.72 2.05
CA PRO A 803 20.76 -26.38 3.40
C PRO A 803 22.03 -27.17 3.71
N SER A 804 23.03 -26.52 4.32
CA SER A 804 24.13 -27.25 4.93
C SER A 804 23.52 -28.36 5.78
N LYS A 805 24.00 -29.61 5.60
CA LYS A 805 23.50 -30.77 6.35
C LYS A 805 23.75 -30.57 7.84
N LEU A 806 22.82 -29.93 8.54
CA LEU A 806 22.66 -30.06 9.98
C LEU A 806 21.88 -31.34 10.20
N GLU A 807 22.50 -32.30 10.89
CA GLU A 807 21.92 -33.60 11.18
C GLU A 807 20.52 -33.48 11.84
N PRO A 808 19.55 -34.31 11.45
CA PRO A 808 18.26 -34.32 12.10
C PRO A 808 18.35 -35.08 13.43
N ASN A 809 17.87 -34.43 14.49
CA ASN A 809 17.57 -34.98 15.82
C ASN A 809 18.77 -35.31 16.75
N ALA A 810 19.10 -34.34 17.62
CA ALA A 810 19.50 -34.66 18.98
C ALA A 810 18.35 -34.25 19.93
N PRO A 811 17.73 -35.19 20.68
CA PRO A 811 16.73 -34.83 21.67
C PRO A 811 17.39 -34.01 22.77
N MET A 812 16.82 -32.83 23.03
CA MET A 812 17.27 -31.91 24.08
C MET A 812 17.19 -32.65 25.44
N GLN A 813 18.33 -33.10 25.96
CA GLN A 813 18.44 -33.62 27.31
C GLN A 813 18.17 -32.48 28.29
N THR A 814 17.04 -32.56 28.99
CA THR A 814 16.80 -31.83 30.23
C THR A 814 17.84 -32.21 31.26
N THR A 815 18.82 -31.34 31.48
CA THR A 815 19.63 -31.34 32.69
C THR A 815 18.87 -30.61 33.80
N GLN A 816 18.20 -31.39 34.65
CA GLN A 816 17.87 -30.96 36.00
C GLN A 816 19.16 -30.88 36.83
N THR A 817 19.57 -29.67 37.21
CA THR A 817 20.38 -29.44 38.40
C THR A 817 19.98 -28.13 39.08
N SER A 818 19.14 -28.29 40.09
CA SER A 818 19.04 -27.50 41.34
C SER A 818 19.98 -26.29 41.47
N LEU A 819 19.39 -25.09 41.61
CA LEU A 819 19.85 -24.09 42.58
C LEU A 819 18.64 -23.34 43.15
N ALA A 820 18.17 -23.83 44.29
CA ALA A 820 17.30 -23.11 45.19
C ALA A 820 18.10 -22.03 45.94
N LYS A 821 17.38 -20.94 46.29
CA LYS A 821 17.71 -19.85 47.23
C LYS A 821 18.55 -18.68 46.70
N HIS A 822 17.88 -17.60 46.27
CA HIS A 822 17.78 -16.32 47.01
C HIS A 822 17.19 -15.23 46.11
N ARG A 823 15.98 -14.74 46.44
CA ARG A 823 15.65 -13.31 46.65
C ARG A 823 14.13 -13.11 46.67
N GLN A 824 13.59 -13.00 47.89
CA GLN A 824 12.46 -12.11 48.16
C GLN A 824 13.01 -10.71 48.40
N LEU A 825 12.40 -9.70 47.78
CA LEU A 825 11.95 -8.45 48.42
C LEU A 825 11.24 -7.58 47.37
N ILE A 826 9.91 -7.72 47.28
CA ILE A 826 9.01 -6.64 46.84
C ILE A 826 8.00 -6.45 47.98
N PHE A 827 7.74 -5.17 48.27
CA PHE A 827 7.02 -4.65 49.43
C PHE A 827 5.51 -5.00 49.45
N ARG A 828 5.04 -5.13 50.69
CA ARG A 828 3.65 -5.14 51.22
C ARG A 828 2.76 -4.08 50.53
N HIS A 829 1.43 -4.23 50.40
CA HIS A 829 0.44 -4.34 51.49
C HIS A 829 -1.01 -4.62 50.95
N PRO A 830 -2.09 -4.73 51.75
CA PRO A 830 -2.85 -5.98 51.90
C PRO A 830 -4.34 -5.91 51.46
N ALA A 831 -4.97 -7.08 51.27
CA ALA A 831 -6.40 -7.25 51.52
C ALA A 831 -6.69 -8.68 52.01
N ALA A 832 -7.54 -8.75 53.04
CA ALA A 832 -7.88 -9.91 53.84
C ALA A 832 -8.92 -10.85 53.16
N PRO A 833 -9.12 -12.07 53.68
CA PRO A 833 -9.69 -13.19 52.93
C PRO A 833 -11.15 -13.50 53.28
N LEU A 834 -11.85 -14.19 52.39
CA LEU A 834 -13.08 -14.92 52.68
C LEU A 834 -12.99 -16.35 52.09
N GLN A 835 -12.71 -17.30 53.00
CA GLN A 835 -13.43 -18.56 53.26
C GLN A 835 -14.41 -19.05 52.15
N LEU A 836 -14.55 -20.33 51.79
CA LEU A 836 -14.30 -21.60 52.49
C LEU A 836 -14.63 -22.79 51.55
N HIS A 837 -14.12 -23.97 51.92
CA HIS A 837 -14.63 -25.34 51.65
C HIS A 837 -14.20 -26.12 50.39
N ASN A 838 -13.09 -26.86 50.55
CA ASN A 838 -13.02 -28.34 50.70
C ASN A 838 -13.40 -29.30 49.55
N PRO A 839 -12.81 -30.52 49.55
CA PRO A 839 -12.18 -31.13 48.37
C PRO A 839 -12.72 -32.54 48.08
N ILE A 840 -12.08 -33.29 47.18
CA ILE A 840 -11.83 -34.76 47.20
C ILE A 840 -11.09 -35.11 45.87
N VAL A 841 -9.79 -35.50 45.86
CA VAL A 841 -9.22 -36.85 46.13
C VAL A 841 -9.44 -37.78 44.91
N LEU A 842 -8.50 -38.52 44.29
CA LEU A 842 -7.09 -38.90 44.53
C LEU A 842 -6.58 -39.64 43.26
N ARG A 843 -5.25 -39.64 43.06
CA ARG A 843 -4.38 -40.77 42.62
C ARG A 843 -4.54 -41.40 41.22
N THR A 844 -3.51 -41.85 40.49
CA THR A 844 -2.02 -41.79 40.52
C THR A 844 -1.51 -42.57 39.29
N LEU A 845 -0.32 -42.18 38.76
CA LEU A 845 0.82 -43.01 38.30
C LEU A 845 0.64 -43.95 37.08
N SER A 846 1.39 -43.70 35.98
CA SER A 846 2.67 -44.37 35.56
C SER A 846 2.45 -45.71 34.85
N SER A 847 3.18 -46.20 33.84
CA SER A 847 4.27 -45.75 32.97
C SER A 847 4.51 -46.88 31.94
N GLU A 848 5.08 -46.54 30.78
CA GLU A 848 6.00 -47.35 29.94
C GLU A 848 5.53 -48.41 28.90
N LYS A 849 6.13 -48.22 27.70
CA LYS A 849 6.74 -49.18 26.72
C LYS A 849 5.92 -49.82 25.56
N MET A 850 6.18 -49.32 24.34
CA MET A 850 6.73 -49.96 23.10
C MET A 850 6.31 -51.41 22.68
N PRO A 851 6.48 -51.84 21.39
CA PRO A 851 5.99 -51.34 20.09
C PRO A 851 5.42 -52.53 19.21
N PRO A 852 5.56 -52.59 17.85
CA PRO A 852 4.50 -52.75 16.83
C PRO A 852 4.30 -54.22 16.32
N PRO A 853 3.43 -54.53 15.31
CA PRO A 853 3.86 -54.50 13.88
C PRO A 853 2.76 -54.42 12.75
N ARG A 854 3.18 -53.83 11.62
CA ARG A 854 3.10 -54.27 10.19
C ARG A 854 1.93 -55.10 9.58
N LEU A 855 1.49 -54.56 8.42
CA LEU A 855 1.42 -55.16 7.05
C LEU A 855 0.17 -55.92 6.53
N LEU A 856 -0.17 -55.50 5.29
CA LEU A 856 -0.68 -56.24 4.10
C LEU A 856 -2.17 -56.14 3.71
N SER A 857 -2.36 -55.50 2.55
CA SER A 857 -3.40 -55.65 1.49
C SER A 857 -3.64 -57.14 1.09
N PRO A 858 -4.61 -57.55 0.21
CA PRO A 858 -5.28 -56.75 -0.83
C PRO A 858 -6.72 -57.17 -1.30
N ILE A 859 -7.29 -56.39 -2.23
CA ILE A 859 -8.03 -56.81 -3.46
C ILE A 859 -9.50 -57.35 -3.41
N LEU A 860 -10.27 -56.87 -4.42
CA LEU A 860 -11.41 -57.44 -5.20
C LEU A 860 -12.90 -57.07 -4.92
N ARG A 861 -13.39 -56.23 -5.87
CA ARG A 861 -14.71 -56.15 -6.53
C ARG A 861 -15.76 -57.25 -6.25
N SER A 862 -17.05 -56.87 -6.14
CA SER A 862 -18.06 -57.08 -7.19
C SER A 862 -19.45 -56.52 -6.83
N ARG A 863 -20.20 -56.17 -7.89
CA ARG A 863 -21.58 -55.64 -7.96
C ARG A 863 -22.64 -56.72 -7.66
N THR A 864 -23.85 -56.34 -7.22
CA THR A 864 -25.09 -56.28 -8.07
C THR A 864 -26.43 -56.19 -7.29
N LYS A 865 -27.30 -55.29 -7.81
CA LYS A 865 -28.77 -55.34 -8.07
C LYS A 865 -29.84 -55.54 -6.96
N PHE A 866 -30.71 -54.50 -6.84
CA PHE A 866 -32.21 -54.40 -6.94
C PHE A 866 -33.10 -55.66 -6.76
N PRO A 867 -34.39 -55.58 -6.29
CA PRO A 867 -35.52 -54.73 -6.80
C PRO A 867 -36.53 -54.20 -5.72
N ALA A 868 -37.26 -53.07 -5.88
CA ALA A 868 -38.51 -52.71 -6.59
C ALA A 868 -39.88 -53.07 -5.91
N GLN A 869 -40.88 -52.16 -6.09
CA GLN A 869 -42.38 -52.25 -5.98
C GLN A 869 -43.07 -51.68 -4.71
N TYR A 870 -44.27 -51.03 -4.73
CA TYR A 870 -45.13 -50.29 -5.69
C TYR A 870 -46.38 -49.75 -4.90
N LEU A 871 -47.24 -48.90 -5.55
CA LEU A 871 -48.65 -48.49 -5.25
C LEU A 871 -48.85 -47.11 -4.57
N ARG A 872 -49.38 -46.07 -5.23
CA ARG A 872 -50.72 -45.77 -5.83
C ARG A 872 -51.76 -45.20 -4.84
N THR A 873 -52.24 -43.96 -5.11
CA THR A 873 -53.68 -43.57 -5.13
C THR A 873 -53.88 -42.17 -5.73
N ILE A 874 -55.10 -41.92 -6.22
CA ILE A 874 -55.56 -41.00 -7.29
C ILE A 874 -56.43 -39.85 -6.69
N PRO A 875 -56.69 -38.72 -7.41
CA PRO A 875 -57.18 -37.43 -6.88
C PRO A 875 -58.69 -37.20 -7.15
N PRO A 876 -59.21 -35.98 -6.93
CA PRO A 876 -60.39 -35.50 -7.65
C PRO A 876 -60.18 -34.20 -8.45
N ILE A 877 -61.01 -34.07 -9.49
CA ILE A 877 -61.08 -33.03 -10.54
C ILE A 877 -62.39 -32.22 -10.36
N ARG A 878 -62.39 -30.94 -10.78
CA ARG A 878 -63.45 -30.11 -11.45
C ARG A 878 -63.44 -28.67 -10.90
N HIS A 879 -63.66 -27.56 -11.62
CA HIS A 879 -64.29 -27.27 -12.93
C HIS A 879 -63.78 -25.90 -13.44
N ALA A 880 -63.97 -25.63 -14.74
CA ALA A 880 -63.66 -24.36 -15.41
C ALA A 880 -64.81 -23.33 -15.33
N SER A 881 -64.49 -22.03 -15.39
CA SER A 881 -65.41 -20.93 -15.71
C SER A 881 -64.66 -19.74 -16.33
N THR A 882 -65.34 -19.03 -17.21
CA THR A 882 -64.91 -18.12 -18.27
C THR A 882 -64.79 -16.63 -17.88
N GLU A 883 -63.92 -15.93 -18.63
CA GLU A 883 -63.99 -14.52 -19.07
C GLU A 883 -63.42 -13.34 -18.21
N PRO A 884 -63.06 -12.18 -18.83
CA PRO A 884 -61.70 -11.64 -18.80
C PRO A 884 -61.53 -10.41 -17.90
N GLY A 885 -60.41 -10.34 -17.19
CA GLY A 885 -60.05 -9.20 -16.34
C GLY A 885 -58.60 -8.81 -16.55
N THR A 886 -58.40 -7.56 -16.95
CA THR A 886 -57.12 -6.84 -16.99
C THR A 886 -56.30 -7.04 -15.70
N PRO A 887 -55.05 -7.51 -15.76
CA PRO A 887 -54.19 -7.56 -14.60
C PRO A 887 -53.43 -6.24 -14.42
N THR A 888 -53.87 -5.45 -13.46
CA THR A 888 -53.01 -4.53 -12.70
C THR A 888 -51.98 -5.35 -11.93
N VAL A 889 -50.69 -5.16 -12.21
CA VAL A 889 -49.58 -5.72 -11.42
C VAL A 889 -48.98 -4.60 -10.57
N PRO A 890 -49.00 -4.70 -9.24
CA PRO A 890 -48.28 -3.78 -8.37
C PRO A 890 -46.78 -4.09 -8.40
N TRP A 891 -45.97 -3.05 -8.64
CA TRP A 891 -44.51 -3.08 -8.52
C TRP A 891 -44.11 -3.39 -7.08
N LYS A 892 -43.51 -4.56 -6.86
CA LYS A 892 -42.69 -4.87 -5.68
C LYS A 892 -41.22 -4.84 -6.11
N THR A 893 -40.46 -3.98 -5.46
CA THR A 893 -38.99 -3.99 -5.39
C THR A 893 -38.51 -5.30 -4.77
N PRO A 894 -37.45 -5.95 -5.29
CA PRO A 894 -36.84 -7.08 -4.59
C PRO A 894 -35.86 -6.57 -3.53
N HIS A 895 -36.20 -6.87 -2.28
CA HIS A 895 -35.23 -7.00 -1.19
C HIS A 895 -34.26 -8.17 -1.46
N SER A 896 -33.07 -8.07 -0.86
CA SER A 896 -32.06 -9.09 -0.57
C SER A 896 -32.46 -10.55 -0.87
N ILE A 897 -31.68 -11.23 -1.72
CA ILE A 897 -31.71 -12.69 -1.84
C ILE A 897 -30.39 -13.25 -1.30
N THR A 898 -30.48 -13.84 -0.12
CA THR A 898 -29.55 -14.85 0.40
C THR A 898 -29.91 -16.22 -0.21
N SER A 899 -28.88 -16.97 -0.63
CA SER A 899 -28.86 -18.41 -0.96
C SER A 899 -29.91 -18.98 -1.94
N TRP A 900 -29.47 -19.49 -3.10
CA TRP A 900 -30.18 -20.51 -3.88
C TRP A 900 -29.22 -21.64 -4.33
N PRO A 901 -29.66 -22.92 -4.34
CA PRO A 901 -28.86 -24.08 -4.74
C PRO A 901 -28.91 -24.36 -6.26
N PRO A 902 -28.04 -25.23 -6.81
CA PRO A 902 -27.80 -25.34 -8.24
C PRO A 902 -28.70 -26.37 -8.93
N GLU A 903 -29.28 -26.03 -10.09
CA GLU A 903 -29.30 -26.85 -11.32
C GLU A 903 -29.99 -26.10 -12.50
N PRO A 904 -29.65 -26.43 -13.77
CA PRO A 904 -29.73 -25.51 -14.91
C PRO A 904 -30.93 -25.75 -15.84
N LEU A 905 -31.49 -24.69 -16.43
CA LEU A 905 -32.48 -24.81 -17.52
C LEU A 905 -32.37 -23.68 -18.54
N ILE A 906 -31.49 -23.80 -19.54
CA ILE A 906 -31.72 -23.35 -20.94
C ILE A 906 -30.90 -24.25 -21.91
N PRO A 907 -31.48 -24.81 -22.99
CA PRO A 907 -30.80 -25.70 -23.93
C PRO A 907 -29.95 -24.95 -24.98
N PRO A 908 -28.96 -25.61 -25.62
CA PRO A 908 -28.12 -25.01 -26.65
C PRO A 908 -28.89 -24.72 -27.96
N PRO A 909 -28.44 -23.73 -28.76
CA PRO A 909 -29.00 -23.46 -30.08
C PRO A 909 -28.74 -24.64 -31.05
N LYS A 910 -29.69 -24.85 -31.97
CA LYS A 910 -29.66 -25.93 -32.97
C LYS A 910 -28.62 -25.64 -34.05
N GLU A 911 -27.96 -26.69 -34.55
CA GLU A 911 -27.10 -26.64 -35.74
C GLU A 911 -27.82 -25.99 -36.93
N GLY A 912 -27.18 -24.99 -37.55
CA GLY A 912 -27.55 -24.48 -38.87
C GLY A 912 -27.89 -23.00 -39.01
N GLU A 913 -27.83 -22.17 -37.96
CA GLU A 913 -28.02 -20.72 -38.11
C GLU A 913 -26.72 -20.00 -38.51
N ILE A 914 -26.70 -19.56 -39.77
CA ILE A 914 -25.67 -18.73 -40.39
C ILE A 914 -25.85 -17.29 -39.89
N LEU A 915 -24.92 -16.80 -39.08
CA LEU A 915 -24.79 -15.37 -38.80
C LEU A 915 -23.83 -14.74 -39.83
N LEU A 916 -24.37 -13.76 -40.55
CA LEU A 916 -23.79 -13.06 -41.68
C LEU A 916 -22.45 -12.38 -41.35
N GLU A 917 -21.46 -12.64 -42.21
CA GLU A 917 -20.20 -11.92 -42.32
C GLU A 917 -20.40 -10.39 -42.43
N ARG A 918 -19.68 -9.61 -41.62
CA ARG A 918 -19.35 -8.22 -41.96
C ARG A 918 -17.92 -8.15 -42.46
N ARG A 919 -17.79 -7.85 -43.76
CA ARG A 919 -16.52 -7.52 -44.43
C ARG A 919 -16.05 -6.08 -44.13
N PRO A 920 -14.75 -5.80 -44.32
CA PRO A 920 -14.06 -4.62 -43.80
C PRO A 920 -14.05 -3.46 -44.80
N ASN A 921 -13.90 -2.24 -44.29
CA ASN A 921 -13.53 -1.03 -45.04
C ASN A 921 -12.91 -0.05 -44.04
N ARG A 922 -11.93 0.80 -44.36
CA ARG A 922 -10.95 0.93 -45.45
C ARG A 922 -10.05 2.12 -45.06
N ASP A 923 -8.78 2.02 -45.37
CA ASP A 923 -7.66 2.98 -45.35
C ASP A 923 -7.95 4.50 -45.14
N LEU A 924 -7.14 5.12 -44.27
CA LEU A 924 -6.97 6.58 -44.16
C LEU A 924 -5.64 7.03 -44.82
N PRO A 925 -5.60 8.17 -45.54
CA PRO A 925 -4.38 8.69 -46.21
C PRO A 925 -3.49 9.55 -45.27
N PRO A 926 -2.24 9.87 -45.66
CA PRO A 926 -1.18 10.27 -44.74
C PRO A 926 -1.22 11.76 -44.34
N TYR A 927 -0.80 12.04 -43.10
CA TYR A 927 -0.68 13.36 -42.51
C TYR A 927 0.63 14.07 -42.93
N VAL A 928 0.53 15.33 -43.35
CA VAL A 928 1.65 16.20 -43.74
C VAL A 928 2.06 17.07 -42.54
N PRO A 929 3.34 17.03 -42.10
CA PRO A 929 3.79 17.89 -41.00
C PRO A 929 4.15 19.30 -41.47
N LYS A 930 3.65 20.33 -40.77
CA LYS A 930 4.11 21.72 -40.92
C LYS A 930 5.44 21.90 -40.19
N ARG A 931 6.44 22.40 -40.93
CA ARG A 931 7.80 22.74 -40.47
C ARG A 931 7.87 24.03 -39.65
N PRO A 932 8.97 24.22 -38.89
CA PRO A 932 9.12 25.22 -37.83
C PRO A 932 9.79 26.51 -38.31
N LEU A 933 9.61 27.60 -37.54
CA LEU A 933 10.41 28.82 -37.64
C LEU A 933 11.61 28.76 -36.71
N SER A 934 12.71 29.33 -37.20
CA SER A 934 14.11 29.06 -36.88
C SER A 934 14.82 30.24 -36.19
N ASN A 935 15.68 29.91 -35.20
CA ASN A 935 17.03 30.45 -34.90
C ASN A 935 17.24 31.94 -34.49
N PRO A 936 18.43 32.35 -33.91
CA PRO A 936 19.56 31.60 -33.32
C PRO A 936 20.24 32.19 -32.02
N MET A 937 21.07 31.32 -31.39
CA MET A 937 22.33 31.47 -30.57
C MET A 937 22.96 32.86 -30.25
N SER A 938 23.25 33.22 -28.97
CA SER A 938 24.49 33.05 -28.12
C SER A 938 25.41 34.31 -28.10
N PRO A 939 26.52 34.48 -27.30
CA PRO A 939 26.97 33.95 -25.98
C PRO A 939 27.67 34.99 -25.01
N ALA A 940 28.03 34.54 -23.78
CA ALA A 940 29.27 34.81 -23.00
C ALA A 940 29.48 36.00 -21.99
N LYS A 941 30.11 35.63 -20.84
CA LYS A 941 31.14 36.30 -19.97
C LYS A 941 30.78 37.12 -18.69
N THR A 942 31.11 36.49 -17.54
CA THR A 942 31.94 36.92 -16.38
C THR A 942 32.22 38.40 -16.05
N ASN A 943 31.94 38.86 -14.81
CA ASN A 943 32.92 39.14 -13.71
C ASN A 943 32.39 40.02 -12.53
N TYR A 944 33.02 39.80 -11.36
CA TYR A 944 32.93 40.41 -10.02
C TYR A 944 32.85 41.96 -9.90
N GLN A 945 32.13 42.49 -8.90
CA GLN A 945 32.70 43.18 -7.70
C GLN A 945 31.65 43.84 -6.76
N LEU A 946 32.06 43.99 -5.49
CA LEU A 946 31.38 44.51 -4.29
C LEU A 946 31.09 46.04 -4.28
N THR A 947 30.00 46.48 -3.66
CA THR A 947 29.91 47.39 -2.46
C THR A 947 28.52 48.07 -2.30
N GLN A 948 28.05 48.16 -1.05
CA GLN A 948 26.79 48.73 -0.48
C GLN A 948 26.70 50.29 -0.54
N PRO A 949 25.66 51.03 -0.05
CA PRO A 949 24.34 50.67 0.53
C PRO A 949 23.10 51.48 0.02
N SER A 950 21.92 51.05 0.47
CA SER A 950 20.68 51.83 0.74
C SER A 950 19.95 52.59 -0.39
N SER A 951 18.91 51.97 -0.94
CA SER A 951 17.64 52.65 -1.24
C SER A 951 16.47 51.67 -1.05
N VAL A 952 15.40 52.14 -0.40
CA VAL A 952 14.20 51.35 -0.10
C VAL A 952 13.61 50.81 -1.42
N PRO A 953 13.41 49.49 -1.59
CA PRO A 953 12.81 48.97 -2.82
C PRO A 953 11.31 49.28 -2.84
N PRO A 954 10.72 49.59 -4.01
CA PRO A 954 9.28 49.79 -4.12
C PRO A 954 8.53 48.51 -3.73
N PHE A 955 7.40 48.68 -3.04
CA PHE A 955 6.54 47.61 -2.49
C PHE A 955 6.07 46.55 -3.52
N ILE A 956 6.30 46.75 -4.81
CA ILE A 956 5.97 45.80 -5.88
C ILE A 956 7.14 45.77 -6.89
N PRO A 957 7.78 44.60 -7.13
CA PRO A 957 8.84 44.46 -8.13
C PRO A 957 8.38 44.88 -9.52
N LYS A 958 9.26 45.52 -10.31
CA LYS A 958 8.95 45.94 -11.70
C LYS A 958 8.54 44.77 -12.60
N ASP A 959 9.02 43.56 -12.30
CA ASP A 959 8.65 42.35 -13.03
C ASP A 959 7.20 41.93 -12.74
N VAL A 960 6.73 42.11 -11.50
CA VAL A 960 5.33 41.88 -11.12
C VAL A 960 4.42 42.92 -11.78
N GLN A 961 4.82 44.18 -11.90
CA GLN A 961 4.03 45.19 -12.61
C GLN A 961 3.86 44.88 -14.11
N ARG A 962 4.85 44.21 -14.73
CA ARG A 962 4.78 43.78 -16.13
C ARG A 962 3.92 42.54 -16.33
N THR A 963 3.94 41.60 -15.39
CA THR A 963 3.21 40.32 -15.50
C THR A 963 1.79 40.39 -14.95
N PHE A 964 1.49 41.32 -14.04
CA PHE A 964 0.16 41.43 -13.42
C PHE A 964 -1.01 41.61 -14.41
N PRO A 965 -0.92 42.45 -15.47
CA PRO A 965 -2.00 42.54 -16.46
C PRO A 965 -2.20 41.23 -17.23
N ILE A 966 -1.11 40.50 -17.51
CA ILE A 966 -1.15 39.20 -18.18
C ILE A 966 -1.79 38.16 -17.26
N PHE A 967 -1.41 38.15 -15.98
CA PHE A 967 -2.00 37.26 -14.97
C PHE A 967 -3.51 37.50 -14.82
N VAL A 968 -3.95 38.76 -14.73
CA VAL A 968 -5.39 39.10 -14.66
C VAL A 968 -6.12 38.68 -15.92
N LEU A 969 -5.52 38.84 -17.10
CA LEU A 969 -6.11 38.39 -18.37
C LEU A 969 -6.25 36.87 -18.43
N VAL A 970 -5.21 36.12 -18.07
CA VAL A 970 -5.21 34.65 -18.04
C VAL A 970 -6.21 34.14 -17.01
N MET A 971 -6.23 34.70 -15.80
CA MET A 971 -7.22 34.37 -14.77
C MET A 971 -8.64 34.65 -15.26
N GLY A 972 -8.88 35.78 -15.92
CA GLY A 972 -10.17 36.09 -16.52
C GLY A 972 -10.61 35.03 -17.53
N ILE A 973 -9.74 34.67 -18.48
CA ILE A 973 -10.01 33.64 -19.49
C ILE A 973 -10.29 32.28 -18.84
N SER A 974 -9.48 31.89 -17.84
CA SER A 974 -9.64 30.63 -17.11
C SER A 974 -10.96 30.58 -16.34
N VAL A 975 -11.36 31.67 -15.69
CA VAL A 975 -12.66 31.75 -14.98
C VAL A 975 -13.82 31.63 -15.97
N PHE A 976 -13.75 32.30 -17.13
CA PHE A 976 -14.77 32.16 -18.18
C PHE A 976 -14.83 30.74 -18.75
N ALA A 977 -13.70 30.09 -18.96
CA ALA A 977 -13.63 28.70 -19.40
C ALA A 977 -14.22 27.74 -18.36
N PHE A 978 -13.91 27.96 -17.08
CA PHE A 978 -14.43 27.16 -15.97
C PHE A 978 -15.95 27.28 -15.83
N PHE A 979 -16.51 28.49 -15.88
CA PHE A 979 -17.97 28.65 -15.84
C PHE A 979 -18.67 28.05 -17.06
N ASN A 980 -18.04 28.05 -18.23
CA ASN A 980 -18.59 27.37 -19.40
C ASN A 980 -18.52 25.85 -19.25
N TYR A 981 -17.42 25.31 -18.71
CA TYR A 981 -17.28 23.88 -18.40
C TYR A 981 -18.35 23.40 -17.41
N GLN A 982 -18.61 24.14 -16.34
CA GLN A 982 -19.70 23.83 -15.41
C GLN A 982 -21.09 23.79 -16.09
N LYS A 983 -21.32 24.64 -17.10
CA LYS A 983 -22.57 24.59 -17.88
C LYS A 983 -22.62 23.38 -18.81
N GLN A 984 -21.49 22.98 -19.41
CA GLN A 984 -21.42 21.78 -20.26
C GLN A 984 -21.78 20.51 -19.50
N GLU A 985 -21.26 20.36 -18.28
CA GLU A 985 -21.51 19.23 -17.38
C GLU A 985 -22.88 19.30 -16.67
N SER A 986 -23.68 20.35 -16.93
CA SER A 986 -25.00 20.48 -16.31
C SER A 986 -25.96 19.41 -16.83
N SER A 987 -26.67 18.75 -15.93
CA SER A 987 -27.74 17.80 -16.25
C SER A 987 -28.77 18.36 -17.23
N VAL A 988 -29.02 19.67 -17.21
CA VAL A 988 -29.91 20.36 -18.16
C VAL A 988 -29.38 20.23 -19.59
N VAL A 989 -28.10 20.50 -19.81
CA VAL A 989 -27.48 20.44 -21.15
C VAL A 989 -27.43 18.99 -21.65
N THR A 990 -27.01 18.05 -20.79
CA THR A 990 -26.96 16.62 -21.12
C THR A 990 -28.34 16.06 -21.47
N SER A 991 -29.37 16.43 -20.69
CA SER A 991 -30.76 16.01 -20.95
C SER A 991 -31.31 16.65 -22.23
N THR A 992 -30.97 17.91 -22.51
CA THR A 992 -31.34 18.58 -23.76
C THR A 992 -30.73 17.87 -24.97
N LEU A 993 -29.45 17.49 -24.87
CA LEU A 993 -28.77 16.76 -25.95
C LEU A 993 -29.35 15.35 -26.14
N TYR A 994 -29.72 14.68 -25.05
CA TYR A 994 -30.41 13.39 -25.11
C TYR A 994 -31.78 13.51 -25.78
N ALA A 995 -32.60 14.50 -25.38
CA ALA A 995 -33.91 14.74 -25.98
C ALA A 995 -33.86 15.06 -27.48
N LEU A 996 -32.79 15.73 -27.95
CA LEU A 996 -32.56 15.93 -29.38
C LEU A 996 -32.27 14.62 -30.12
N ARG A 997 -31.52 13.70 -29.51
CA ARG A 997 -31.20 12.39 -30.09
C ARG A 997 -32.39 11.45 -30.18
N THR A 998 -33.41 11.66 -29.36
CA THR A 998 -34.63 10.85 -29.35
C THR A 998 -35.76 11.47 -30.16
N ASN A 999 -35.68 12.75 -30.52
CA ASN A 999 -36.71 13.43 -31.32
C ASN A 999 -36.62 13.04 -32.82
N PRO A 1000 -37.68 12.43 -33.40
CA PRO A 1000 -37.68 11.98 -34.80
C PRO A 1000 -37.47 13.11 -35.82
N LEU A 1001 -38.07 14.29 -35.59
CA LEU A 1001 -37.95 15.45 -36.49
C LEU A 1001 -36.51 15.98 -36.51
N VAL A 1002 -35.83 15.95 -35.36
CA VAL A 1002 -34.43 16.36 -35.25
C VAL A 1002 -33.52 15.36 -35.97
N ARG A 1003 -33.78 14.06 -35.85
CA ARG A 1003 -33.00 13.02 -36.55
C ARG A 1003 -33.17 13.07 -38.06
N GLU A 1004 -34.34 13.46 -38.56
CA GLU A 1004 -34.56 13.65 -40.00
C GLU A 1004 -33.64 14.74 -40.58
N GLU A 1005 -33.47 15.85 -39.84
CA GLU A 1005 -32.72 17.02 -40.29
C GLU A 1005 -31.21 16.95 -39.95
N LEU A 1006 -30.85 16.48 -38.75
CA LEU A 1006 -29.45 16.40 -38.30
C LEU A 1006 -28.81 15.02 -38.52
N GLY A 1007 -29.59 13.94 -38.59
CA GLY A 1007 -29.12 12.56 -38.70
C GLY A 1007 -29.10 11.78 -37.38
N ASP A 1008 -28.69 10.51 -37.44
CA ASP A 1008 -28.82 9.55 -36.31
C ASP A 1008 -27.81 9.77 -35.17
N GLU A 1009 -26.68 10.41 -35.44
CA GLU A 1009 -25.69 10.78 -34.43
C GLU A 1009 -25.67 12.30 -34.29
N ILE A 1010 -25.93 12.81 -33.09
CA ILE A 1010 -25.96 14.25 -32.78
C ILE A 1010 -25.01 14.52 -31.61
N TYR A 1011 -24.06 15.42 -31.82
CA TYR A 1011 -23.03 15.81 -30.85
C TYR A 1011 -22.88 17.33 -30.83
N PHE A 1012 -22.07 17.85 -29.90
CA PHE A 1012 -21.74 19.28 -29.90
C PHE A 1012 -20.98 19.68 -31.16
N ALA A 1013 -21.27 20.84 -31.73
CA ALA A 1013 -20.63 21.28 -32.99
C ALA A 1013 -19.14 21.65 -32.86
N SER A 1014 -18.61 21.76 -31.64
CA SER A 1014 -17.22 22.11 -31.33
C SER A 1014 -16.66 21.19 -30.26
N LYS A 1015 -15.35 20.93 -30.30
CA LYS A 1015 -14.60 20.23 -29.24
C LYS A 1015 -14.69 20.99 -27.89
N TYR A 1016 -14.87 22.31 -27.94
CA TYR A 1016 -15.09 23.17 -26.78
C TYR A 1016 -16.42 23.92 -26.95
N PRO A 1017 -17.58 23.29 -26.64
CA PRO A 1017 -18.89 23.89 -26.90
C PRO A 1017 -19.16 25.06 -25.97
N TRP A 1018 -19.52 26.21 -26.53
CA TRP A 1018 -19.86 27.38 -25.71
C TRP A 1018 -21.37 27.42 -25.41
N ILE A 1019 -21.75 27.28 -24.15
CA ILE A 1019 -23.15 27.32 -23.69
C ILE A 1019 -23.50 28.75 -23.32
N ARG A 1020 -24.25 29.43 -24.19
CA ARG A 1020 -24.72 30.80 -23.94
C ARG A 1020 -25.93 30.78 -23.03
N GLY A 1021 -26.05 31.81 -22.19
CA GLY A 1021 -27.21 32.04 -21.33
C GLY A 1021 -27.01 31.59 -19.88
N GLU A 1022 -28.10 31.40 -19.15
CA GLU A 1022 -28.11 31.12 -17.71
C GLU A 1022 -28.79 29.78 -17.37
N ILE A 1023 -28.20 29.08 -16.40
CA ILE A 1023 -28.80 27.92 -15.74
C ILE A 1023 -28.89 28.30 -14.26
N ASN A 1024 -30.02 28.88 -13.85
CA ASN A 1024 -30.25 29.33 -12.48
C ASN A 1024 -31.43 28.56 -11.87
N GLN A 1025 -31.12 27.37 -11.37
CA GLN A 1025 -32.12 26.48 -10.80
C GLN A 1025 -32.77 27.06 -9.52
N VAL A 1026 -32.01 27.84 -8.74
CA VAL A 1026 -32.48 28.48 -7.49
C VAL A 1026 -33.59 29.50 -7.78
N HIS A 1027 -33.36 30.39 -8.74
CA HIS A 1027 -34.32 31.42 -9.16
C HIS A 1027 -35.34 30.92 -10.19
N GLY A 1028 -35.26 29.63 -10.56
CA GLY A 1028 -36.23 28.99 -11.43
C GLY A 1028 -36.19 29.48 -12.88
N ARG A 1029 -34.99 29.82 -13.40
CA ARG A 1029 -34.80 30.23 -14.80
C ARG A 1029 -33.72 29.40 -15.47
N ILE A 1030 -34.07 28.84 -16.62
CA ILE A 1030 -33.14 28.20 -17.55
C ILE A 1030 -33.34 28.90 -18.88
N ASN A 1031 -32.29 29.46 -19.45
CA ASN A 1031 -32.31 30.06 -20.78
C ASN A 1031 -30.94 29.82 -21.39
N ILE A 1032 -30.84 28.75 -22.17
CA ILE A 1032 -29.58 28.31 -22.74
C ILE A 1032 -29.66 28.19 -24.26
N SER A 1033 -28.53 28.39 -24.92
CA SER A 1033 -28.37 28.03 -26.33
C SER A 1033 -26.96 27.55 -26.65
N PHE A 1034 -26.86 26.55 -27.51
CA PHE A 1034 -25.59 25.95 -27.93
C PHE A 1034 -25.73 25.28 -29.29
N TRP A 1035 -24.60 25.07 -29.97
CA TRP A 1035 -24.58 24.46 -31.30
C TRP A 1035 -24.38 22.95 -31.23
N VAL A 1036 -25.18 22.23 -32.00
CA VAL A 1036 -25.08 20.79 -32.21
C VAL A 1036 -24.81 20.49 -33.68
N LYS A 1037 -24.09 19.41 -33.94
CA LYS A 1037 -23.80 18.89 -35.27
C LYS A 1037 -24.23 17.44 -35.32
N GLY A 1038 -24.97 17.08 -36.35
CA GLY A 1038 -25.24 15.70 -36.69
C GLY A 1038 -24.54 15.27 -37.97
N THR A 1039 -24.82 14.03 -38.41
CA THR A 1039 -24.22 13.45 -39.62
C THR A 1039 -24.63 14.14 -40.91
N ARG A 1040 -25.76 14.85 -40.93
CA ARG A 1040 -26.27 15.56 -42.12
C ARG A 1040 -25.98 17.06 -42.08
N ARG A 1041 -26.28 17.72 -40.97
CA ARG A 1041 -26.28 19.19 -40.82
C ARG A 1041 -25.94 19.59 -39.39
N GLN A 1042 -25.76 20.88 -39.14
CA GLN A 1042 -25.67 21.44 -37.79
C GLN A 1042 -26.79 22.44 -37.53
N GLY A 1043 -27.04 22.74 -36.27
CA GLY A 1043 -28.05 23.69 -35.86
C GLY A 1043 -27.82 24.18 -34.43
N LYS A 1044 -28.46 25.29 -34.10
CA LYS A 1044 -28.40 25.93 -32.80
C LYS A 1044 -29.65 25.57 -32.01
N VAL A 1045 -29.44 24.98 -30.85
CA VAL A 1045 -30.49 24.61 -29.91
C VAL A 1045 -30.77 25.80 -29.01
N VAL A 1046 -32.05 26.05 -28.75
CA VAL A 1046 -32.50 27.02 -27.74
C VAL A 1046 -33.45 26.30 -26.79
N LEU A 1047 -33.19 26.43 -25.48
CA LEU A 1047 -34.08 25.93 -24.43
C LEU A 1047 -34.34 27.04 -23.41
N ARG A 1048 -35.62 27.34 -23.17
CA ARG A 1048 -36.07 28.27 -22.12
C ARG A 1048 -37.09 27.58 -21.24
N CYS A 1049 -36.82 27.54 -19.94
CA CYS A 1049 -37.73 27.00 -18.95
C CYS A 1049 -37.89 27.97 -17.77
N ARG A 1050 -39.09 28.01 -17.19
CA ARG A 1050 -39.40 28.83 -16.00
C ARG A 1050 -40.18 28.04 -14.96
N ARG A 1051 -39.82 28.23 -13.68
CA ARG A 1051 -40.49 27.57 -12.55
C ARG A 1051 -41.79 28.29 -12.16
N ARG A 1052 -42.90 27.56 -11.98
CA ARG A 1052 -44.24 28.10 -11.61
C ARG A 1052 -44.39 28.50 -10.12
N GLY A 1053 -43.30 28.80 -9.41
CA GLY A 1053 -43.33 29.16 -7.98
C GLY A 1053 -42.12 28.65 -7.22
N ARG A 1054 -42.01 28.92 -5.91
CA ARG A 1054 -40.94 28.37 -5.06
C ARG A 1054 -41.29 26.90 -4.76
N GLY A 1055 -40.48 25.96 -5.24
CA GLY A 1055 -40.73 24.51 -5.09
C GLY A 1055 -41.58 23.85 -6.18
N GLY A 1056 -42.06 24.58 -7.20
CA GLY A 1056 -42.81 24.00 -8.32
C GLY A 1056 -41.91 23.42 -9.43
N TYR A 1057 -42.50 22.69 -10.37
CA TYR A 1057 -41.79 22.18 -11.56
C TYR A 1057 -41.40 23.29 -12.54
N PHE A 1058 -40.36 23.02 -13.34
CA PHE A 1058 -40.02 23.85 -14.50
C PHE A 1058 -41.01 23.59 -15.63
N VAL A 1059 -41.35 24.65 -16.36
CA VAL A 1059 -42.20 24.56 -17.54
C VAL A 1059 -41.41 25.09 -18.72
N THR A 1060 -41.33 24.29 -19.77
CA THR A 1060 -40.71 24.69 -21.03
C THR A 1060 -41.53 25.81 -21.67
N GLN A 1061 -40.86 26.92 -21.95
CA GLN A 1061 -41.41 28.08 -22.66
C GLN A 1061 -41.00 28.06 -24.13
N GLU A 1062 -39.80 27.55 -24.41
CA GLU A 1062 -39.28 27.43 -25.76
C GLU A 1062 -38.32 26.24 -25.80
N TRP A 1063 -38.50 25.37 -26.78
CA TRP A 1063 -37.49 24.40 -27.16
C TRP A 1063 -37.48 24.33 -28.68
N SER A 1064 -36.38 24.76 -29.29
CA SER A 1064 -36.29 24.91 -30.74
C SER A 1064 -34.89 24.58 -31.26
N LEU A 1065 -34.84 24.21 -32.53
CA LEU A 1065 -33.61 23.98 -33.29
C LEU A 1065 -33.60 24.88 -34.52
N GLU A 1066 -32.69 25.86 -34.52
CA GLU A 1066 -32.44 26.75 -35.65
C GLU A 1066 -31.36 26.13 -36.55
N LEU A 1067 -31.74 25.76 -37.77
CA LEU A 1067 -30.83 25.19 -38.76
C LEU A 1067 -30.01 26.29 -39.45
N GLU A 1068 -28.88 25.91 -40.07
CA GLU A 1068 -28.01 26.86 -40.79
C GLU A 1068 -28.69 27.59 -41.95
N ASP A 1069 -29.75 27.01 -42.53
CA ASP A 1069 -30.53 27.62 -43.61
C ASP A 1069 -31.58 28.62 -43.11
N GLY A 1070 -31.60 28.91 -41.80
CA GLY A 1070 -32.51 29.85 -41.16
C GLY A 1070 -33.89 29.27 -40.83
N ARG A 1071 -34.16 28.01 -41.15
CA ARG A 1071 -35.39 27.32 -40.71
C ARG A 1071 -35.32 27.03 -39.21
N VAL A 1072 -36.38 27.35 -38.48
CA VAL A 1072 -36.52 27.06 -37.06
C VAL A 1072 -37.53 25.94 -36.87
N LEU A 1073 -37.06 24.81 -36.33
CA LEU A 1073 -37.91 23.71 -35.92
C LEU A 1073 -38.37 23.95 -34.49
N GLN A 1074 -39.67 24.14 -34.29
CA GLN A 1074 -40.26 24.17 -32.95
C GLN A 1074 -40.37 22.74 -32.45
N LEU A 1075 -39.62 22.41 -31.41
CA LEU A 1075 -39.56 21.07 -30.82
C LEU A 1075 -40.53 20.92 -29.64
N TYR A 1076 -41.04 22.04 -29.13
CA TYR A 1076 -42.11 22.10 -28.13
C TYR A 1076 -43.32 22.83 -28.71
N ASP A 1077 -44.49 22.19 -28.65
CA ASP A 1077 -45.78 22.74 -29.06
C ASP A 1077 -46.61 23.09 -27.81
N PRO A 1078 -46.77 24.39 -27.47
CA PRO A 1078 -47.55 24.79 -26.30
C PRO A 1078 -49.08 24.62 -26.47
N ASP A 1079 -49.58 24.41 -27.69
CA ASP A 1079 -51.01 24.39 -28.01
C ASP A 1079 -51.56 22.99 -28.41
N GLY A 1080 -50.74 21.92 -28.48
CA GLY A 1080 -51.24 20.57 -28.79
C GLY A 1080 -50.25 19.37 -28.72
N ASN A 1081 -50.75 18.25 -28.18
CA ASN A 1081 -50.31 16.82 -28.23
C ASN A 1081 -48.83 16.40 -28.02
N ALA A 1082 -47.86 17.30 -27.96
CA ALA A 1082 -46.47 16.93 -27.64
C ALA A 1082 -46.25 16.89 -26.12
N VAL A 1083 -45.78 15.76 -25.59
CA VAL A 1083 -45.32 15.66 -24.19
C VAL A 1083 -44.04 16.49 -24.07
N ASP A 1084 -44.01 17.47 -23.15
CA ASP A 1084 -42.77 18.17 -22.80
C ASP A 1084 -41.76 17.09 -22.35
N PRO A 1085 -40.66 16.85 -23.09
CA PRO A 1085 -39.73 15.76 -22.76
C PRO A 1085 -38.98 16.01 -21.45
N PHE A 1086 -39.13 17.21 -20.88
CA PHE A 1086 -38.60 17.59 -19.59
C PHE A 1086 -39.66 17.59 -18.47
N GLN A 1087 -40.92 17.23 -18.75
CA GLN A 1087 -41.94 16.94 -17.74
C GLN A 1087 -42.19 15.44 -17.62
N ASP A 1088 -42.39 14.98 -16.39
CA ASP A 1088 -42.84 13.62 -16.12
C ASP A 1088 -44.27 13.43 -16.66
N PRO A 1089 -44.54 12.44 -17.53
CA PRO A 1089 -45.89 12.18 -18.05
C PRO A 1089 -46.89 11.73 -16.95
N LEU A 1090 -46.41 11.44 -15.74
CA LEU A 1090 -47.24 11.16 -14.57
C LEU A 1090 -47.38 12.44 -13.73
N GLY A 1091 -48.40 13.24 -14.00
CA GLY A 1091 -48.67 14.47 -13.26
C GLY A 1091 -49.11 14.23 -11.81
N GLU A 1092 -48.15 13.96 -10.91
CA GLU A 1092 -48.25 14.12 -9.46
C GLU A 1092 -47.13 15.01 -8.87
#